data_AF-A0A399T4S5-F1
#
_entry.id   AF-A0A399T4S5-F1
#
_cell.length_a   1.000
_cell.length_b   1.000
_cell.length_c   1.000
_cell.angle_alpha   90.00
_cell.angle_beta   90.00
_cell.angle_gamma   90.00
#
_symmetry.space_group_name_H-M   'P 1'
#
loop_
_entity.id
_entity.type
_entity.pdbx_description
1 polymer ?
#
loop_
_entity_poly.entity_id
_entity_poly.type
_entity_poly.pdbx_seq_one_letter_code
_entity_poly.pdbx_strand_id
1 'polypeptide(L)'
;MFRQPFFITIFLLAFAWSALGQQKASVRFVKDKVSALPGEVLNLAYQLDNLSTDTLDVSPSFLYPEAWGLVTRIQGIKIAPGQKKLGIVSMKIFHESAVGEYPVTVSLKERGETQLAQAEIGISVLEVEKITLELIEKPVYVSAGDKISASYMLQNLGNTEKNIFINTNNCDVAGPSSVVLKPGESAQVQIVKATSDEIFQSKNESFTVRAQVEERVLKSVYSTAVVLPSKKARKDLYYRFPVKMAATYLSTNRQNEFESVLQYQVDGRGSLDPEGKHQLGFMARWPDNSDLSFLGLYDQYFLTYSNDNLEVFLGDKSYTVTPLTESFRYGRGAESKLTLNNGLGIGFKYLKPRFFEEIESELAASAGFDFNRNNKIELHYLSKKYQLENDPAQLFSLTSLFTPFLHTSVDLEVSHGQFLGKKSNALRAGLNSRFSIFQLTGVYYDTGKDYPGYYTNSRFYSAGVSADISERISLFASAREDFRNAQLDTFFVTAPYSRSLQGTVSYKTGERSSLKLYWREYERKDRLSLNKFHYQTNSWNLQFNHRFKKIHYYLSGEVGETSNFLEDASQQDQKSYRASADVTYRFNSRHSVRVFGNWSNINQIVSDDRRSVLVGMAATSRISKNLRMNFYLQNAYDIDDYYRNRNLMQFNLDYSFLRRHSISLRSFYTIFRNQVNDPEFTMAATYAYRLGVPLKQVISAGKVVGRISDREGNPVEGIYLRILNETTASNKNGEFEFRLVTPGKQLLVIDKSKLDVDEIPSIPMPLEMEVLDNEESVVNISIQKGARLSGKLILGQSQLAALDNKAAKPANVVVELKTDFETFRLTSDGEGNFSFPLVRPGDVELRIYANTVPAGYRPKQTVYTYHLEPGEKKFAEITLESSKKEIIFKSTGKSIAVKNNLTPVVINKRTLKESSEPEIFYSIQIGAFKKALRKDSKFLKDQSFYFEKQIDNLHKYFIGRFTTYKDAEKELEKLNSEYASPFIVVVKDGNIMSVGEFKAGEDQE
;
A
#
# COMPACT_ATOMS: atom_id res chain seq x y z
N MET A 1 -8.44 -84.38 -15.11
CA MET A 1 -7.24 -84.73 -14.30
C MET A 1 -7.20 -83.75 -13.14
N PHE A 2 -7.32 -84.05 -11.85
CA PHE A 2 -7.43 -85.27 -11.03
C PHE A 2 -8.38 -84.88 -9.87
N ARG A 3 -9.54 -85.55 -9.75
CA ARG A 3 -9.86 -86.55 -8.71
C ARG A 3 -10.04 -86.01 -7.28
N GLN A 4 -11.31 -86.08 -6.85
CA GLN A 4 -11.84 -86.27 -5.49
C GLN A 4 -10.94 -87.10 -4.56
N PRO A 5 -11.03 -86.87 -3.24
CA PRO A 5 -12.05 -87.52 -2.38
C PRO A 5 -12.68 -86.48 -1.42
N PHE A 6 -13.99 -86.19 -1.38
CA PHE A 6 -15.16 -87.01 -1.02
C PHE A 6 -14.86 -88.25 -0.16
N PHE A 7 -15.43 -88.27 1.04
CA PHE A 7 -15.40 -89.32 2.06
C PHE A 7 -14.12 -89.44 2.89
N ILE A 8 -13.99 -88.58 3.90
CA ILE A 8 -13.71 -88.98 5.28
C ILE A 8 -14.26 -87.83 6.15
N THR A 9 -15.17 -88.17 7.09
CA THR A 9 -15.73 -87.33 8.16
C THR A 9 -16.50 -86.05 7.74
N ILE A 10 -17.82 -85.97 7.52
CA ILE A 10 -19.01 -86.79 7.84
C ILE A 10 -19.16 -87.21 9.32
N PHE A 11 -18.23 -86.82 10.20
CA PHE A 11 -18.31 -87.08 11.64
C PHE A 11 -18.13 -85.83 12.53
N LEU A 12 -17.97 -84.65 11.92
CA LEU A 12 -18.04 -83.34 12.60
C LEU A 12 -19.21 -82.47 12.10
N LEU A 13 -20.05 -83.01 11.21
CA LEU A 13 -21.29 -82.37 10.73
C LEU A 13 -22.55 -82.83 11.48
N ALA A 14 -22.39 -83.65 12.53
CA ALA A 14 -23.48 -84.11 13.40
C ALA A 14 -23.43 -83.53 14.83
N PHE A 15 -22.58 -82.53 15.10
CA PHE A 15 -22.45 -81.87 16.41
C PHE A 15 -22.34 -80.33 16.32
N ALA A 16 -23.10 -79.73 15.40
CA ALA A 16 -23.44 -78.30 15.45
C ALA A 16 -24.90 -78.04 15.03
N TRP A 17 -25.76 -79.06 15.15
CA TRP A 17 -27.21 -78.97 14.97
C TRP A 17 -27.90 -78.92 16.33
N SER A 18 -27.48 -77.98 17.18
CA SER A 18 -28.17 -77.59 18.41
C SER A 18 -27.51 -76.35 19.03
N ALA A 19 -27.43 -75.26 18.26
CA ALA A 19 -27.30 -73.89 18.77
C ALA A 19 -27.53 -72.85 17.66
N LEU A 20 -28.44 -73.10 16.71
CA LEU A 20 -29.14 -71.98 16.07
C LEU A 20 -30.19 -71.54 17.09
N GLY A 21 -29.75 -70.75 18.08
CA GLY A 21 -30.67 -69.98 18.90
C GLY A 21 -31.57 -69.23 17.91
N GLN A 22 -32.86 -69.55 17.92
CA GLN A 22 -33.84 -68.87 17.11
C GLN A 22 -33.74 -67.39 17.48
N GLN A 23 -33.13 -66.59 16.60
CA GLN A 23 -32.82 -65.20 16.89
C GLN A 23 -34.16 -64.47 17.00
N LYS A 24 -34.64 -64.26 18.22
CA LYS A 24 -36.01 -63.77 18.48
C LYS A 24 -36.24 -62.36 17.91
N ALA A 25 -35.19 -61.56 17.80
CA ALA A 25 -35.24 -60.21 17.26
C ALA A 25 -33.99 -59.89 16.43
N SER A 26 -34.10 -58.93 15.52
CA SER A 26 -32.93 -58.28 14.90
C SER A 26 -33.01 -56.76 15.06
N VAL A 27 -31.85 -56.13 15.14
CA VAL A 27 -31.72 -54.67 15.15
C VAL A 27 -30.68 -54.27 14.12
N ARG A 28 -30.94 -53.18 13.40
CA ARG A 28 -29.96 -52.56 12.49
C ARG A 28 -30.16 -51.05 12.48
N PHE A 29 -29.08 -50.30 12.27
CA PHE A 29 -29.21 -48.89 11.92
C PHE A 29 -29.72 -48.76 10.49
N VAL A 30 -30.46 -47.69 10.21
CA VAL A 30 -30.98 -47.40 8.85
C VAL A 30 -29.87 -46.99 7.89
N LYS A 31 -28.76 -46.46 8.44
CA LYS A 31 -27.54 -46.08 7.69
C LYS A 31 -26.35 -46.86 8.24
N ASP A 32 -25.37 -47.12 7.38
CA ASP A 32 -24.14 -47.83 7.76
C ASP A 32 -23.04 -46.90 8.30
N LYS A 33 -23.06 -45.62 7.92
CA LYS A 33 -22.16 -44.56 8.43
C LYS A 33 -22.88 -43.21 8.49
N VAL A 34 -22.48 -42.37 9.45
CA VAL A 34 -22.97 -40.99 9.60
C VAL A 34 -21.81 -40.07 9.96
N SER A 35 -21.76 -38.88 9.39
CA SER A 35 -20.85 -37.81 9.80
C SER A 35 -21.59 -36.73 10.58
N ALA A 36 -20.90 -36.10 11.53
CA ALA A 36 -21.47 -35.05 12.37
C ALA A 36 -20.43 -33.98 12.72
N LEU A 37 -20.89 -32.74 12.90
CA LEU A 37 -20.07 -31.66 13.41
C LEU A 37 -20.15 -31.59 14.95
N PRO A 38 -19.04 -31.33 15.64
CA PRO A 38 -19.04 -31.05 17.08
C PRO A 38 -19.99 -29.89 17.44
N GLY A 39 -20.85 -30.10 18.43
CA GLY A 39 -21.85 -29.12 18.88
C GLY A 39 -23.27 -29.40 18.41
N GLU A 40 -23.46 -30.27 17.41
CA GLU A 40 -24.78 -30.62 16.88
C GLU A 40 -25.44 -31.79 17.63
N VAL A 41 -26.77 -31.87 17.50
CA VAL A 41 -27.54 -33.04 17.96
C VAL A 41 -27.67 -34.01 16.80
N LEU A 42 -27.05 -35.17 16.95
CA LEU A 42 -27.06 -36.26 16.00
C LEU A 42 -28.30 -37.14 16.20
N ASN A 43 -29.07 -37.39 15.13
CA ASN A 43 -30.23 -38.28 15.15
C ASN A 43 -29.91 -39.59 14.41
N LEU A 44 -29.95 -40.71 15.11
CA LEU A 44 -29.72 -42.04 14.56
C LEU A 44 -31.03 -42.83 14.54
N ALA A 45 -31.46 -43.25 13.35
CA ALA A 45 -32.61 -44.12 13.18
C ALA A 45 -32.16 -45.58 13.17
N TYR A 46 -32.87 -46.42 13.93
CA TYR A 46 -32.66 -47.87 14.00
C TYR A 46 -33.98 -48.61 13.81
N GLN A 47 -33.92 -49.78 13.21
CA GLN A 47 -35.07 -50.62 12.91
C GLN A 47 -35.00 -51.90 13.75
N LEU A 48 -36.11 -52.23 14.40
CA LEU A 48 -36.29 -53.42 15.22
C LEU A 48 -37.25 -54.37 14.50
N ASP A 49 -36.84 -55.61 14.31
CA ASP A 49 -37.68 -56.64 13.70
C ASP A 49 -37.93 -57.76 14.72
N ASN A 50 -39.20 -58.08 14.96
CA ASN A 50 -39.56 -59.25 15.75
C ASN A 50 -39.64 -60.48 14.84
N LEU A 51 -38.70 -61.41 15.01
CA LEU A 51 -38.59 -62.65 14.24
C LEU A 51 -39.22 -63.84 14.98
N SER A 52 -39.73 -63.63 16.19
CA SER A 52 -40.40 -64.64 17.00
C SER A 52 -41.91 -64.68 16.75
N THR A 53 -42.54 -65.76 17.21
CA THR A 53 -43.99 -65.94 17.19
C THR A 53 -44.71 -65.23 18.34
N ASP A 54 -43.97 -64.69 19.31
CA ASP A 54 -44.51 -64.01 20.49
C ASP A 54 -44.35 -62.50 20.40
N THR A 55 -45.19 -61.74 21.11
CA THR A 55 -45.00 -60.28 21.21
C THR A 55 -43.82 -60.00 22.14
N LEU A 56 -42.78 -59.32 21.65
CA LEU A 56 -41.61 -58.97 22.43
C LEU A 56 -41.78 -57.62 23.11
N ASP A 57 -41.44 -57.53 24.41
CA ASP A 57 -41.34 -56.28 25.17
C ASP A 57 -39.87 -55.98 25.44
N VAL A 58 -39.28 -55.12 24.60
CA VAL A 58 -37.83 -54.88 24.55
C VAL A 58 -37.49 -53.45 24.93
N SER A 59 -36.39 -53.26 25.66
CA SER A 59 -35.84 -51.93 25.92
C SER A 59 -34.48 -51.79 25.23
N PRO A 60 -34.31 -50.86 24.27
CA PRO A 60 -33.02 -50.64 23.65
C PRO A 60 -32.07 -49.91 24.62
N SER A 61 -30.84 -50.38 24.77
CA SER A 61 -29.77 -49.69 25.50
C SER A 61 -28.69 -49.26 24.51
N PHE A 62 -28.19 -48.02 24.63
CA PHE A 62 -27.15 -47.49 23.75
C PHE A 62 -25.82 -47.39 24.49
N LEU A 63 -24.76 -47.87 23.85
CA LEU A 63 -23.38 -47.62 24.27
C LEU A 63 -22.77 -46.59 23.33
N TYR A 64 -22.16 -45.56 23.90
CA TYR A 64 -21.62 -44.42 23.18
C TYR A 64 -20.45 -43.78 23.95
N PRO A 65 -19.64 -42.92 23.31
CA PRO A 65 -18.53 -42.26 23.98
C PRO A 65 -18.99 -41.46 25.21
N GLU A 66 -18.26 -41.55 26.33
CA GLU A 66 -18.62 -40.85 27.59
C GLU A 66 -18.76 -39.33 27.41
N ALA A 67 -17.99 -38.76 26.49
CA ALA A 67 -18.03 -37.34 26.17
C ALA A 67 -19.31 -36.91 25.46
N TRP A 68 -20.27 -37.79 25.15
CA TRP A 68 -21.51 -37.46 24.43
C TRP A 68 -22.73 -37.56 25.35
N GLY A 69 -23.73 -36.70 25.12
CA GLY A 69 -24.95 -36.65 25.93
C GLY A 69 -26.13 -37.32 25.22
N LEU A 70 -26.81 -38.25 25.87
CA LEU A 70 -28.07 -38.79 25.34
C LEU A 70 -29.22 -37.79 25.56
N VAL A 71 -29.89 -37.39 24.48
CA VAL A 71 -30.99 -36.42 24.52
C VAL A 71 -32.35 -37.14 24.59
N THR A 72 -32.48 -38.30 23.94
CA THR A 72 -33.73 -39.06 23.91
C THR A 72 -33.94 -39.88 25.18
N ARG A 73 -35.16 -39.84 25.74
CA ARG A 73 -35.57 -40.74 26.83
C ARG A 73 -35.92 -42.12 26.26
N ILE A 74 -35.16 -43.14 26.66
CA ILE A 74 -35.39 -44.53 26.25
C ILE A 74 -36.63 -45.08 26.97
N GLN A 75 -37.54 -45.70 26.23
CA GLN A 75 -38.70 -46.40 26.77
C GLN A 75 -38.78 -47.83 26.21
N GLY A 76 -39.44 -48.73 26.94
CA GLY A 76 -39.73 -50.08 26.48
C GLY A 76 -40.68 -50.08 25.28
N ILE A 77 -40.42 -50.96 24.33
CA ILE A 77 -41.11 -51.06 23.04
C ILE A 77 -41.71 -52.46 22.94
N LYS A 78 -43.04 -52.53 22.88
CA LYS A 78 -43.75 -53.76 22.48
C LYS A 78 -43.79 -53.88 20.95
N ILE A 79 -43.42 -55.06 20.43
CA ILE A 79 -43.36 -55.37 19.00
C ILE A 79 -44.12 -56.68 18.75
N ALA A 80 -45.20 -56.64 17.97
CA ALA A 80 -45.98 -57.83 17.64
C ALA A 80 -45.20 -58.81 16.73
N PRO A 81 -45.57 -60.10 16.66
CA PRO A 81 -44.91 -61.09 15.80
C PRO A 81 -44.84 -60.64 14.34
N GLY A 82 -43.67 -60.74 13.71
CA GLY A 82 -43.44 -60.32 12.32
C GLY A 82 -43.47 -58.81 12.06
N GLN A 83 -43.73 -57.98 13.08
CA GLN A 83 -43.78 -56.52 12.93
C GLN A 83 -42.39 -55.90 12.95
N LYS A 84 -42.22 -54.85 12.14
CA LYS A 84 -41.03 -53.99 12.12
C LYS A 84 -41.37 -52.64 12.75
N LYS A 85 -40.49 -52.12 13.60
CA LYS A 85 -40.68 -50.83 14.27
C LYS A 85 -39.42 -49.99 14.19
N LEU A 86 -39.60 -48.71 13.88
CA LEU A 86 -38.49 -47.75 13.75
C LEU A 86 -38.37 -46.94 15.04
N GLY A 87 -37.15 -46.86 15.59
CA GLY A 87 -36.79 -46.01 16.70
C GLY A 87 -35.79 -44.94 16.26
N ILE A 88 -35.78 -43.81 16.97
CA ILE A 88 -34.81 -42.74 16.77
C ILE A 88 -34.13 -42.46 18.11
N VAL A 89 -32.80 -42.37 18.10
CA VAL A 89 -32.01 -41.91 19.24
C VAL A 89 -31.26 -40.62 18.87
N SER A 90 -31.41 -39.61 19.71
CA SER A 90 -30.78 -38.30 19.57
C SER A 90 -29.68 -38.15 20.60
N MET A 91 -28.50 -37.75 20.14
CA MET A 91 -27.30 -37.63 20.95
C MET A 91 -26.60 -36.30 20.67
N LYS A 92 -26.14 -35.62 21.71
CA LYS A 92 -25.40 -34.35 21.61
C LYS A 92 -23.90 -34.64 21.59
N ILE A 93 -23.25 -34.23 20.51
CA ILE A 93 -21.79 -34.25 20.39
C ILE A 93 -21.27 -32.92 20.93
N PHE A 94 -20.41 -32.92 21.94
CA PHE A 94 -19.88 -31.68 22.51
C PHE A 94 -18.80 -31.06 21.62
N HIS A 95 -18.61 -29.74 21.69
CA HIS A 95 -17.69 -28.99 20.82
C HIS A 95 -16.23 -29.45 20.90
N GLU A 96 -15.82 -30.03 22.03
CA GLU A 96 -14.45 -30.49 22.29
C GLU A 96 -14.20 -31.94 21.79
N SER A 97 -15.21 -32.58 21.19
CA SER A 97 -15.08 -33.95 20.69
C SER A 97 -14.02 -34.02 19.59
N ALA A 98 -12.98 -34.84 19.81
CA ALA A 98 -11.88 -34.98 18.86
C ALA A 98 -12.34 -35.53 17.50
N VAL A 99 -11.56 -35.23 16.46
CA VAL A 99 -11.80 -35.73 15.11
C VAL A 99 -11.48 -37.22 15.06
N GLY A 100 -12.41 -38.03 14.54
CA GLY A 100 -12.24 -39.48 14.46
C GLY A 100 -13.54 -40.23 14.18
N GLU A 101 -13.45 -41.57 14.07
CA GLU A 101 -14.62 -42.44 14.02
C GLU A 101 -14.94 -42.98 15.42
N TYR A 102 -16.20 -42.82 15.84
CA TYR A 102 -16.70 -43.27 17.14
C TYR A 102 -17.81 -44.31 16.95
N PRO A 103 -17.72 -45.48 17.58
CA PRO A 103 -18.78 -46.48 17.49
C PRO A 103 -19.95 -46.12 18.42
N VAL A 104 -21.17 -46.21 17.90
CA VAL A 104 -22.40 -46.21 18.72
C VAL A 104 -23.10 -47.53 18.52
N THR A 105 -23.35 -48.22 19.63
CA THR A 105 -23.96 -49.54 19.63
C THR A 105 -25.35 -49.47 20.23
N VAL A 106 -26.32 -50.14 19.61
CA VAL A 106 -27.63 -50.41 20.19
C VAL A 106 -27.74 -51.89 20.54
N SER A 107 -28.10 -52.19 21.79
CA SER A 107 -28.37 -53.55 22.27
C SER A 107 -29.82 -53.65 22.72
N LEU A 108 -30.53 -54.66 22.23
CA LEU A 108 -31.91 -54.96 22.64
C LEU A 108 -31.90 -55.93 23.82
N LYS A 109 -32.57 -55.56 24.91
CA LYS A 109 -32.77 -56.44 26.07
C LYS A 109 -34.26 -56.69 26.31
N GLU A 110 -34.62 -57.95 26.51
CA GLU A 110 -35.94 -58.34 27.01
C GLU A 110 -36.01 -58.07 28.53
N ARG A 111 -37.21 -57.86 29.08
CA ARG A 111 -37.41 -57.53 30.51
C ARG A 111 -37.09 -58.76 31.40
N GLY A 112 -35.79 -59.03 31.59
CA GLY A 112 -35.23 -60.22 32.26
C GLY A 112 -33.76 -60.52 31.88
N GLU A 113 -32.94 -59.48 31.70
CA GLU A 113 -31.49 -59.44 31.42
C GLU A 113 -30.93 -60.11 30.13
N THR A 114 -31.69 -60.94 29.43
CA THR A 114 -31.17 -61.63 28.24
C THR A 114 -31.08 -60.68 27.03
N GLN A 115 -29.87 -60.51 26.48
CA GLN A 115 -29.63 -59.72 25.26
C GLN A 115 -30.11 -60.49 24.02
N LEU A 116 -30.96 -59.84 23.20
CA LEU A 116 -31.59 -60.48 22.03
C LEU A 116 -30.88 -60.18 20.71
N ALA A 117 -30.39 -58.95 20.52
CA ALA A 117 -29.67 -58.52 19.31
C ALA A 117 -28.86 -57.25 19.57
N GLN A 118 -27.86 -57.01 18.73
CA GLN A 118 -27.00 -55.83 18.79
C GLN A 118 -26.64 -55.34 17.38
N ALA A 119 -26.52 -54.03 17.21
CA ALA A 119 -25.99 -53.40 16.01
C ALA A 119 -25.08 -52.23 16.37
N GLU A 120 -24.11 -51.95 15.51
CA GLU A 120 -23.15 -50.87 15.68
C GLU A 120 -23.15 -49.96 14.45
N ILE A 121 -22.95 -48.66 14.65
CA ILE A 121 -22.73 -47.67 13.60
C ILE A 121 -21.49 -46.84 13.90
N GLY A 122 -20.63 -46.64 12.90
CA GLY A 122 -19.50 -45.74 12.98
C GLY A 122 -19.90 -44.30 12.67
N ILE A 123 -19.57 -43.38 13.58
CA ILE A 123 -19.88 -41.95 13.46
C ILE A 123 -18.59 -41.16 13.30
N SER A 124 -18.44 -40.49 12.16
CA SER A 124 -17.27 -39.65 11.87
C SER A 124 -17.48 -38.22 12.38
N VAL A 125 -16.76 -37.84 13.42
CA VAL A 125 -16.70 -36.44 13.90
C VAL A 125 -15.73 -35.66 13.03
N LEU A 126 -16.21 -34.58 12.41
CA LEU A 126 -15.43 -33.76 11.49
C LEU A 126 -14.59 -32.69 12.22
N GLU A 127 -13.54 -32.21 11.55
CA GLU A 127 -12.68 -31.13 12.04
C GLU A 127 -13.40 -29.77 11.97
N VAL A 128 -13.33 -29.02 13.07
CA VAL A 128 -13.78 -27.63 13.17
C VAL A 128 -12.59 -26.75 13.53
N GLU A 129 -12.15 -25.93 12.57
CA GLU A 129 -11.07 -24.96 12.75
C GLU A 129 -11.65 -23.59 13.15
N LYS A 130 -11.44 -23.17 14.40
CA LYS A 130 -11.92 -21.87 14.90
C LYS A 130 -10.92 -21.22 15.87
N ILE A 131 -10.13 -20.28 15.37
CA ILE A 131 -9.18 -19.48 16.17
C ILE A 131 -9.72 -18.06 16.36
N THR A 132 -9.63 -17.54 17.58
CA THR A 132 -9.92 -16.13 17.91
C THR A 132 -8.64 -15.41 18.31
N LEU A 133 -8.57 -14.12 17.95
CA LEU A 133 -7.49 -13.22 18.32
C LEU A 133 -8.13 -11.87 18.66
N GLU A 134 -8.00 -11.45 19.92
CA GLU A 134 -8.66 -10.25 20.43
C GLU A 134 -7.65 -9.33 21.13
N LEU A 135 -7.81 -8.03 20.99
CA LEU A 135 -6.98 -7.04 21.69
C LEU A 135 -7.48 -6.89 23.12
N ILE A 136 -6.59 -7.09 24.10
CA ILE A 136 -6.89 -6.92 25.52
C ILE A 136 -6.59 -5.49 25.95
N GLU A 137 -5.37 -5.02 25.68
CA GLU A 137 -4.86 -3.76 26.21
C GLU A 137 -3.91 -3.10 25.20
N LYS A 138 -4.05 -1.77 25.06
CA LYS A 138 -3.09 -0.92 24.36
C LYS A 138 -3.08 0.49 24.96
N PRO A 139 -1.93 1.18 24.94
CA PRO A 139 -1.90 2.61 25.21
C PRO A 139 -2.60 3.37 24.07
N VAL A 140 -3.40 4.38 24.43
CA VAL A 140 -3.97 5.32 23.45
C VAL A 140 -2.92 6.33 22.99
N TYR A 141 -2.12 6.83 23.94
CA TYR A 141 -1.05 7.79 23.72
C TYR A 141 0.30 7.22 24.20
N VAL A 142 1.37 7.47 23.44
CA VAL A 142 2.74 7.09 23.79
C VAL A 142 3.67 8.26 23.48
N SER A 143 4.65 8.55 24.33
CA SER A 143 5.63 9.60 24.04
C SER A 143 6.62 9.15 22.97
N ALA A 144 7.02 10.05 22.09
CA ALA A 144 8.05 9.80 21.10
C ALA A 144 9.38 9.35 21.75
N GLY A 145 9.88 8.19 21.31
CA GLY A 145 11.05 7.51 21.88
C GLY A 145 10.68 6.30 22.75
N ASP A 146 9.46 6.27 23.31
CA ASP A 146 8.97 5.14 24.10
C ASP A 146 8.47 4.00 23.20
N LYS A 147 8.27 2.82 23.79
CA LYS A 147 7.75 1.64 23.08
C LYS A 147 6.24 1.56 23.25
N ILE A 148 5.52 1.39 22.14
CA ILE A 148 4.11 0.98 22.16
C ILE A 148 4.11 -0.51 22.52
N SER A 149 3.39 -0.88 23.59
CA SER A 149 3.19 -2.26 24.02
C SER A 149 1.71 -2.61 23.96
N ALA A 150 1.34 -3.74 23.36
CA ALA A 150 -0.05 -4.18 23.31
C ALA A 150 -0.17 -5.68 23.58
N SER A 151 -1.25 -6.06 24.26
CA SER A 151 -1.54 -7.43 24.68
C SER A 151 -2.74 -7.99 23.92
N TYR A 152 -2.61 -9.20 23.40
CA TYR A 152 -3.66 -9.91 22.66
C TYR A 152 -3.99 -11.25 23.33
N MET A 153 -5.26 -11.65 23.29
CA MET A 153 -5.73 -12.98 23.70
C MET A 153 -5.91 -13.84 22.44
N LEU A 154 -5.21 -14.97 22.38
CA LEU A 154 -5.34 -15.98 21.34
C LEU A 154 -6.03 -17.21 21.92
N GLN A 155 -7.11 -17.70 21.30
CA GLN A 155 -7.82 -18.90 21.78
C GLN A 155 -8.11 -19.89 20.65
N ASN A 156 -8.05 -21.18 20.99
CA ASN A 156 -8.47 -22.26 20.11
C ASN A 156 -9.88 -22.74 20.48
N LEU A 157 -10.89 -22.30 19.73
CA LEU A 157 -12.29 -22.74 19.86
C LEU A 157 -12.64 -23.89 18.91
N GLY A 158 -11.64 -24.50 18.26
CA GLY A 158 -11.79 -25.70 17.45
C GLY A 158 -11.69 -26.98 18.28
N ASN A 159 -11.78 -28.13 17.62
CA ASN A 159 -11.73 -29.46 18.26
C ASN A 159 -10.41 -30.23 18.01
N THR A 160 -9.39 -29.56 17.46
CA THR A 160 -8.05 -30.13 17.22
C THR A 160 -6.96 -29.20 17.76
N GLU A 161 -5.85 -29.78 18.21
CA GLU A 161 -4.64 -29.02 18.56
C GLU A 161 -4.09 -28.29 17.32
N LYS A 162 -3.68 -27.03 17.49
CA LYS A 162 -3.12 -26.20 16.41
C LYS A 162 -1.85 -25.50 16.84
N ASN A 163 -0.83 -25.53 15.96
CA ASN A 163 0.34 -24.67 16.07
C ASN A 163 0.09 -23.36 15.29
N ILE A 164 -0.04 -22.26 16.02
CA ILE A 164 -0.43 -20.96 15.50
C ILE A 164 0.80 -20.05 15.48
N PHE A 165 1.17 -19.60 14.29
CA PHE A 165 2.22 -18.61 14.08
C PHE A 165 1.66 -17.19 14.16
N ILE A 166 2.35 -16.33 14.92
CA ILE A 166 2.03 -14.92 15.05
C ILE A 166 2.84 -14.15 14.04
N ASN A 167 2.14 -13.58 13.05
CA ASN A 167 2.73 -12.75 12.01
C ASN A 167 2.35 -11.29 12.25
N THR A 168 3.35 -10.42 12.35
CA THR A 168 3.16 -9.01 12.66
C THR A 168 3.50 -8.11 11.48
N ASN A 169 2.82 -6.97 11.41
CA ASN A 169 3.18 -5.88 10.51
C ASN A 169 3.39 -4.61 11.33
N ASN A 170 4.50 -3.91 11.06
CA ASN A 170 4.93 -2.69 11.76
C ASN A 170 5.07 -2.82 13.29
N CYS A 171 5.29 -4.03 13.82
CA CYS A 171 5.61 -4.32 15.23
C CYS A 171 6.36 -5.66 15.36
N ASP A 172 6.94 -5.92 16.53
CA ASP A 172 7.66 -7.14 16.86
C ASP A 172 6.92 -7.90 17.98
N VAL A 173 6.98 -9.24 17.97
CA VAL A 173 6.42 -10.08 19.05
C VAL A 173 7.41 -10.12 20.21
N ALA A 174 6.94 -9.85 21.42
CA ALA A 174 7.71 -9.99 22.65
C ALA A 174 7.57 -11.42 23.17
N GLY A 175 8.39 -12.34 22.66
CA GLY A 175 8.37 -13.77 23.03
C GLY A 175 8.44 -14.72 21.82
N PRO A 176 8.04 -16.00 21.98
CA PRO A 176 8.00 -16.95 20.88
C PRO A 176 6.96 -16.54 19.83
N SER A 177 7.32 -16.66 18.55
CA SER A 177 6.45 -16.32 17.42
C SER A 177 5.48 -17.43 17.01
N SER A 178 5.45 -18.54 17.76
CA SER A 178 4.54 -19.66 17.56
C SER A 178 4.02 -20.16 18.91
N VAL A 179 2.72 -20.48 18.98
CA VAL A 179 2.06 -21.00 20.17
C VAL A 179 1.25 -22.24 19.78
N VAL A 180 1.42 -23.33 20.51
CA VAL A 180 0.61 -24.55 20.36
C VAL A 180 -0.53 -24.48 21.36
N LEU A 181 -1.78 -24.60 20.88
CA LEU A 181 -2.98 -24.54 21.71
C LEU A 181 -3.87 -25.78 21.51
N LYS A 182 -4.25 -26.43 22.60
CA LYS A 182 -5.28 -27.48 22.63
C LYS A 182 -6.69 -26.89 22.48
N PRO A 183 -7.71 -27.69 22.13
CA PRO A 183 -9.11 -27.27 22.16
C PRO A 183 -9.48 -26.61 23.50
N GLY A 184 -10.07 -25.42 23.46
CA GLY A 184 -10.44 -24.64 24.64
C GLY A 184 -9.31 -23.84 25.30
N GLU A 185 -8.05 -24.02 24.89
CA GLU A 185 -6.91 -23.34 25.49
C GLU A 185 -6.73 -21.91 24.95
N SER A 186 -6.20 -21.04 25.81
CA SER A 186 -5.91 -19.64 25.49
C SER A 186 -4.50 -19.22 25.92
N ALA A 187 -3.87 -18.36 25.13
CA ALA A 187 -2.58 -17.77 25.45
C ALA A 187 -2.56 -16.26 25.21
N GLN A 188 -1.79 -15.54 26.02
CA GLN A 188 -1.55 -14.11 25.85
C GLN A 188 -0.32 -13.87 24.96
N VAL A 189 -0.48 -13.00 23.97
CA VAL A 189 0.60 -12.60 23.06
C VAL A 189 0.88 -11.12 23.25
N GLN A 190 2.12 -10.78 23.61
CA GLN A 190 2.56 -9.39 23.73
C GLN A 190 3.31 -8.95 22.48
N ILE A 191 3.03 -7.72 22.02
CA ILE A 191 3.76 -7.09 20.93
C ILE A 191 4.37 -5.78 21.39
N VAL A 192 5.49 -5.41 20.78
CA VAL A 192 6.20 -4.16 21.02
C VAL A 192 6.50 -3.46 19.70
N LYS A 193 6.41 -2.13 19.71
CA LYS A 193 6.81 -1.28 18.59
C LYS A 193 7.59 -0.08 19.10
N ALA A 194 8.85 0.03 18.69
CA ALA A 194 9.66 1.20 19.00
C ALA A 194 9.15 2.42 18.23
N THR A 195 9.01 3.56 18.91
CA THR A 195 8.70 4.85 18.29
C THR A 195 9.97 5.68 18.09
N SER A 196 9.94 6.67 17.19
CA SER A 196 11.06 7.60 17.01
C SER A 196 10.93 8.75 17.99
N ASP A 197 12.06 9.15 18.57
CA ASP A 197 12.23 10.33 19.43
C ASP A 197 12.23 11.67 18.67
N GLU A 198 12.05 11.65 17.35
CA GLU A 198 12.10 12.83 16.48
C GLU A 198 10.75 13.22 15.88
N ILE A 199 9.68 12.68 16.44
CA ILE A 199 8.32 13.08 16.08
C ILE A 199 8.10 14.51 16.63
N PHE A 200 7.87 15.45 15.72
CA PHE A 200 7.69 16.88 16.00
C PHE A 200 6.21 17.31 16.05
N GLN A 201 5.33 16.44 15.58
CA GLN A 201 3.88 16.60 15.54
C GLN A 201 3.23 15.26 15.87
N SER A 202 2.10 15.26 16.57
CA SER A 202 1.46 14.01 16.99
C SER A 202 1.08 13.15 15.78
N LYS A 203 1.38 11.85 15.83
CA LYS A 203 1.18 10.96 14.68
C LYS A 203 0.56 9.63 15.09
N ASN A 204 -0.40 9.16 14.30
CA ASN A 204 -0.94 7.81 14.43
C ASN A 204 0.05 6.76 13.91
N GLU A 205 0.50 5.89 14.79
CA GLU A 205 1.32 4.73 14.45
C GLU A 205 0.44 3.46 14.47
N SER A 206 0.33 2.82 13.30
CA SER A 206 -0.47 1.61 13.13
C SER A 206 0.38 0.34 13.20
N PHE A 207 -0.21 -0.74 13.69
CA PHE A 207 0.37 -2.07 13.74
C PHE A 207 -0.73 -3.12 13.53
N THR A 208 -0.34 -4.30 13.08
CA THR A 208 -1.28 -5.40 12.81
C THR A 208 -0.69 -6.70 13.29
N VAL A 209 -1.52 -7.49 13.99
CA VAL A 209 -1.16 -8.83 14.46
C VAL A 209 -2.06 -9.84 13.77
N ARG A 210 -1.48 -10.92 13.26
CA ARG A 210 -2.17 -11.97 12.52
C ARG A 210 -1.88 -13.32 13.14
N ALA A 211 -2.93 -14.11 13.34
CA ALA A 211 -2.84 -15.52 13.70
C ALA A 211 -2.90 -16.34 12.41
N GLN A 212 -1.84 -17.13 12.18
CA GLN A 212 -1.66 -17.90 10.96
C GLN A 212 -1.42 -19.36 11.31
N VAL A 213 -2.12 -20.27 10.62
CA VAL A 213 -1.84 -21.70 10.66
C VAL A 213 -1.33 -22.06 9.27
N GLU A 214 -0.13 -22.64 9.20
CA GLU A 214 0.59 -22.88 7.93
C GLU A 214 0.76 -21.59 7.09
N GLU A 215 0.22 -21.52 5.87
CA GLU A 215 0.21 -20.31 5.02
C GLU A 215 -1.12 -19.51 5.11
N ARG A 216 -2.10 -19.99 5.88
CA ARG A 216 -3.44 -19.40 5.93
C ARG A 216 -3.60 -18.44 7.11
N VAL A 217 -3.90 -17.18 6.81
CA VAL A 217 -4.24 -16.20 7.84
C VAL A 217 -5.67 -16.44 8.31
N LEU A 218 -5.84 -16.85 9.56
CA LEU A 218 -7.15 -17.13 10.15
C LEU A 218 -7.80 -15.86 10.71
N LYS A 219 -7.01 -15.03 11.39
CA LYS A 219 -7.45 -13.76 12.00
C LYS A 219 -6.39 -12.68 11.84
N SER A 220 -6.86 -11.43 11.74
CA SER A 220 -6.02 -10.24 11.62
C SER A 220 -6.65 -9.11 12.41
N VAL A 221 -5.92 -8.56 13.38
CA VAL A 221 -6.38 -7.44 14.20
C VAL A 221 -5.50 -6.22 13.91
N TYR A 222 -6.16 -5.14 13.48
CA TYR A 222 -5.52 -3.85 13.24
C TYR A 222 -5.66 -2.97 14.47
N SER A 223 -4.61 -2.22 14.81
CA SER A 223 -4.61 -1.30 15.95
C SER A 223 -3.74 -0.09 15.70
N THR A 224 -4.03 1.00 16.42
CA THR A 224 -3.33 2.27 16.36
C THR A 224 -3.07 2.83 17.75
N ALA A 225 -1.97 3.56 17.88
CA ALA A 225 -1.66 4.40 19.03
C ALA A 225 -1.18 5.78 18.52
N VAL A 226 -1.55 6.84 19.23
CA VAL A 226 -1.09 8.21 18.94
C VAL A 226 0.27 8.39 19.61
N VAL A 227 1.29 8.73 18.83
CA VAL A 227 2.60 9.08 19.37
C VAL A 227 2.69 10.59 19.53
N LEU A 228 2.87 11.05 20.76
CA LEU A 228 3.00 12.46 21.13
C LEU A 228 4.39 12.98 20.76
N PRO A 229 4.52 14.25 20.37
CA PRO A 229 5.79 14.82 19.95
C PRO A 229 6.83 14.86 21.07
N SER A 230 8.10 14.74 20.71
CA SER A 230 9.24 14.78 21.63
C SER A 230 9.73 16.21 21.85
N LYS A 231 10.09 16.54 23.11
CA LYS A 231 10.75 17.83 23.45
C LYS A 231 12.12 18.00 22.78
N LYS A 232 12.76 16.92 22.31
CA LYS A 232 14.08 16.98 21.65
C LYS A 232 13.99 17.24 20.14
N ALA A 233 12.84 16.95 19.52
CA ALA A 233 12.66 17.09 18.08
C ALA A 233 12.54 18.57 17.67
N ARG A 234 13.28 18.99 16.64
CA ARG A 234 13.14 20.31 15.98
C ARG A 234 12.83 20.07 14.50
N LYS A 235 11.70 20.58 14.01
CA LYS A 235 11.36 20.51 12.58
C LYS A 235 12.17 21.57 11.82
N ASP A 236 12.60 21.22 10.63
CA ASP A 236 13.34 22.12 9.75
C ASP A 236 12.36 23.12 9.10
N LEU A 237 12.52 24.40 9.41
CA LEU A 237 11.67 25.47 8.87
C LEU A 237 12.07 25.88 7.45
N TYR A 238 13.26 25.45 7.01
CA TYR A 238 13.84 25.82 5.74
C TYR A 238 13.63 24.74 4.68
N TYR A 239 13.28 25.19 3.49
CA TYR A 239 13.43 24.43 2.27
C TYR A 239 14.93 24.34 1.96
N ARG A 240 15.46 23.12 1.97
CA ARG A 240 16.89 22.87 1.85
C ARG A 240 17.22 22.17 0.55
N PHE A 241 18.20 22.71 -0.16
CA PHE A 241 18.81 22.06 -1.31
C PHE A 241 19.72 20.92 -0.83
N PRO A 242 19.54 19.67 -1.31
CA PRO A 242 20.35 18.54 -0.88
C PRO A 242 21.75 18.58 -1.51
N VAL A 243 22.78 18.58 -0.66
CA VAL A 243 24.19 18.52 -1.05
C VAL A 243 24.85 17.35 -0.33
N LYS A 244 25.74 16.65 -1.03
CA LYS A 244 26.54 15.55 -0.55
C LYS A 244 28.01 15.89 -0.74
N MET A 245 28.79 15.74 0.32
CA MET A 245 30.24 15.78 0.29
C MET A 245 30.77 14.38 0.54
N ALA A 246 31.78 13.93 -0.19
CA ALA A 246 32.37 12.62 -0.01
C ALA A 246 33.89 12.65 -0.19
N ALA A 247 34.56 11.80 0.58
CA ALA A 247 35.98 11.50 0.42
C ALA A 247 36.11 9.98 0.17
N THR A 248 36.82 9.62 -0.90
CA THR A 248 37.01 8.23 -1.34
C THR A 248 38.50 7.93 -1.35
N TYR A 249 38.91 6.96 -0.53
CA TYR A 249 40.22 6.34 -0.62
C TYR A 249 40.17 5.20 -1.63
N LEU A 250 41.06 5.21 -2.61
CA LEU A 250 41.17 4.23 -3.68
C LEU A 250 42.53 3.56 -3.61
N SER A 251 42.57 2.25 -3.77
CA SER A 251 43.82 1.49 -3.79
C SER A 251 43.76 0.29 -4.72
N THR A 252 44.80 0.05 -5.51
CA THR A 252 44.95 -1.08 -6.43
C THR A 252 46.31 -1.73 -6.32
N ASN A 253 46.43 -3.01 -6.69
CA ASN A 253 47.71 -3.71 -6.83
C ASN A 253 48.03 -4.04 -8.31
N ARG A 254 47.81 -3.06 -9.19
CA ARG A 254 47.92 -3.21 -10.65
C ARG A 254 49.36 -3.50 -11.05
N GLN A 255 49.59 -4.43 -11.99
CA GLN A 255 50.93 -4.83 -12.44
C GLN A 255 51.88 -5.27 -11.31
N ASN A 256 51.35 -5.83 -10.21
CA ASN A 256 52.07 -6.15 -8.98
C ASN A 256 52.64 -4.94 -8.21
N GLU A 257 52.22 -3.71 -8.51
CA GLU A 257 52.57 -2.50 -7.77
C GLU A 257 51.35 -1.96 -7.00
N PHE A 258 51.55 -1.61 -5.73
CA PHE A 258 50.50 -1.03 -4.90
C PHE A 258 50.44 0.48 -5.11
N GLU A 259 49.30 0.96 -5.58
CA GLU A 259 49.01 2.38 -5.77
C GLU A 259 47.79 2.80 -4.95
N SER A 260 47.76 4.06 -4.49
CA SER A 260 46.59 4.59 -3.80
C SER A 260 46.40 6.10 -4.00
N VAL A 261 45.15 6.56 -3.99
CA VAL A 261 44.78 7.97 -4.14
C VAL A 261 43.59 8.32 -3.24
N LEU A 262 43.56 9.56 -2.77
CA LEU A 262 42.42 10.13 -2.05
C LEU A 262 41.69 11.12 -2.96
N GLN A 263 40.39 10.91 -3.13
CA GLN A 263 39.54 11.71 -4.00
C GLN A 263 38.38 12.35 -3.24
N TYR A 264 38.04 13.58 -3.59
CA TYR A 264 36.96 14.35 -3.03
C TYR A 264 35.84 14.53 -4.05
N GLN A 265 34.59 14.56 -3.57
CA GLN A 265 33.42 14.79 -4.38
C GLN A 265 32.44 15.70 -3.64
N VAL A 266 31.90 16.69 -4.34
CA VAL A 266 30.79 17.51 -3.87
C VAL A 266 29.72 17.50 -4.96
N ASP A 267 28.52 17.05 -4.62
CA ASP A 267 27.39 16.97 -5.55
C ASP A 267 26.09 17.38 -4.87
N GLY A 268 25.16 17.90 -5.66
CA GLY A 268 23.84 18.27 -5.17
C GLY A 268 22.83 18.24 -6.30
N ARG A 269 21.62 17.74 -6.02
CA ARG A 269 20.55 17.67 -7.02
C ARG A 269 19.19 17.77 -6.36
N GLY A 270 18.41 18.76 -6.77
CA GLY A 270 17.06 18.98 -6.28
C GLY A 270 16.43 20.20 -6.92
N SER A 271 15.27 20.59 -6.39
CA SER A 271 14.62 21.81 -6.85
C SER A 271 15.10 23.04 -6.08
N LEU A 272 15.19 24.17 -6.79
CA LEU A 272 15.55 25.48 -6.23
C LEU A 272 14.34 26.19 -5.60
N ASP A 273 13.13 25.75 -5.92
CA ASP A 273 11.86 26.29 -5.45
C ASP A 273 10.99 25.20 -4.79
N PRO A 274 10.09 25.55 -3.87
CA PRO A 274 9.19 24.57 -3.24
C PRO A 274 8.21 23.90 -4.21
N GLU A 275 7.85 24.57 -5.31
CA GLU A 275 6.90 24.07 -6.32
C GLU A 275 7.50 23.02 -7.26
N GLY A 276 8.84 22.87 -7.29
CA GLY A 276 9.52 21.87 -8.12
C GLY A 276 9.79 22.30 -9.57
N LYS A 277 9.57 23.57 -9.93
CA LYS A 277 9.62 24.08 -11.32
C LYS A 277 11.04 24.25 -11.86
N HIS A 278 11.98 24.58 -10.99
CA HIS A 278 13.39 24.79 -11.32
C HIS A 278 14.21 23.70 -10.66
N GLN A 279 14.82 22.84 -11.48
CA GLN A 279 15.71 21.77 -11.02
C GLN A 279 17.16 22.19 -11.27
N LEU A 280 18.00 22.00 -10.26
CA LEU A 280 19.45 22.20 -10.36
C LEU A 280 20.14 20.90 -9.98
N GLY A 281 21.20 20.56 -10.70
CA GLY A 281 22.12 19.50 -10.35
C GLY A 281 23.56 19.93 -10.60
N PHE A 282 24.48 19.56 -9.72
CA PHE A 282 25.89 19.76 -9.96
C PHE A 282 26.71 18.60 -9.38
N MET A 283 27.91 18.40 -9.92
CA MET A 283 28.92 17.51 -9.38
C MET A 283 30.29 18.11 -9.65
N ALA A 284 31.17 18.04 -8.66
CA ALA A 284 32.59 18.27 -8.79
C ALA A 284 33.33 17.14 -8.09
N ARG A 285 34.23 16.46 -8.79
CA ARG A 285 35.06 15.37 -8.27
C ARG A 285 36.51 15.57 -8.69
N TRP A 286 37.43 15.50 -7.73
CA TRP A 286 38.86 15.78 -7.94
C TRP A 286 39.73 15.11 -6.85
N PRO A 287 41.04 14.92 -7.05
CA PRO A 287 41.79 15.10 -8.31
C PRO A 287 41.43 14.03 -9.34
N ASP A 288 41.91 14.21 -10.57
CA ASP A 288 41.83 13.14 -11.57
C ASP A 288 42.69 11.95 -11.12
N ASN A 289 42.22 10.76 -11.43
CA ASN A 289 42.86 9.49 -11.10
C ASN A 289 42.72 8.52 -12.28
N SER A 290 42.80 9.05 -13.50
CA SER A 290 42.70 8.29 -14.76
C SER A 290 43.57 7.04 -14.78
N ASP A 291 44.75 7.07 -14.14
CA ASP A 291 45.64 5.91 -13.98
C ASP A 291 45.04 4.77 -13.13
N LEU A 292 44.17 5.12 -12.16
CA LEU A 292 43.47 4.26 -11.19
C LEU A 292 41.96 4.08 -11.49
N SER A 293 41.48 4.53 -12.65
CA SER A 293 40.08 4.83 -12.98
C SER A 293 39.19 3.61 -13.34
N PHE A 294 39.54 2.40 -12.93
CA PHE A 294 38.74 1.20 -13.25
C PHE A 294 37.31 1.21 -12.64
N LEU A 295 37.05 2.03 -11.61
CA LEU A 295 35.72 2.25 -11.04
C LEU A 295 34.89 3.33 -11.75
N GLY A 296 35.41 3.92 -12.84
CA GLY A 296 34.81 5.11 -13.44
C GLY A 296 34.87 6.31 -12.51
N LEU A 297 35.94 6.41 -11.72
CA LEU A 297 36.14 7.43 -10.70
C LEU A 297 37.11 8.54 -11.11
N TYR A 298 37.31 8.81 -12.40
CA TYR A 298 38.04 9.98 -12.90
C TYR A 298 37.41 11.31 -12.46
N ASP A 299 38.11 12.43 -12.66
CA ASP A 299 37.57 13.77 -12.36
C ASP A 299 36.30 14.05 -13.16
N GLN A 300 35.25 14.52 -12.50
CA GLN A 300 33.98 14.80 -13.16
C GLN A 300 33.42 16.12 -12.67
N TYR A 301 33.09 16.99 -13.63
CA TYR A 301 32.48 18.28 -13.36
C TYR A 301 31.27 18.47 -14.24
N PHE A 302 30.10 18.70 -13.66
CA PHE A 302 28.95 19.14 -14.42
C PHE A 302 28.02 20.04 -13.63
N LEU A 303 27.24 20.83 -14.36
CA LEU A 303 26.11 21.62 -13.90
C LEU A 303 24.94 21.36 -14.83
N THR A 304 23.76 21.14 -14.26
CA THR A 304 22.51 20.97 -15.01
C THR A 304 21.44 21.84 -14.39
N TYR A 305 20.67 22.49 -15.24
CA TYR A 305 19.50 23.26 -14.88
C TYR A 305 18.36 22.87 -15.82
N SER A 306 17.15 22.68 -15.28
CA SER A 306 15.98 22.43 -16.12
C SER A 306 14.71 23.03 -15.52
N ASN A 307 13.85 23.57 -16.38
CA ASN A 307 12.46 23.92 -16.09
C ASN A 307 11.56 23.49 -17.26
N ASP A 308 10.28 23.89 -17.24
CA ASP A 308 9.29 23.49 -18.26
C ASP A 308 9.65 23.89 -19.71
N ASN A 309 10.47 24.94 -19.89
CA ASN A 309 10.79 25.47 -21.22
C ASN A 309 12.27 25.35 -21.59
N LEU A 310 13.18 25.18 -20.64
CA LEU A 310 14.62 25.28 -20.85
C LEU A 310 15.35 24.16 -20.10
N GLU A 311 16.18 23.42 -20.82
CA GLU A 311 17.14 22.47 -20.27
C GLU A 311 18.55 22.93 -20.64
N VAL A 312 19.43 23.03 -19.65
CA VAL A 312 20.85 23.39 -19.84
C VAL A 312 21.71 22.37 -19.12
N PHE A 313 22.78 21.94 -19.77
CA PHE A 313 23.80 21.09 -19.22
C PHE A 313 25.17 21.64 -19.60
N LEU A 314 26.09 21.72 -18.64
CA LEU A 314 27.48 22.12 -18.82
C LEU A 314 28.38 21.09 -18.15
N GLY A 315 29.46 20.68 -18.82
CA GLY A 315 30.48 19.81 -18.27
C GLY A 315 30.47 18.38 -18.84
N ASP A 316 30.79 17.42 -17.99
CA ASP A 316 31.12 16.04 -18.33
C ASP A 316 29.88 15.13 -18.36
N LYS A 317 29.53 14.60 -19.53
CA LYS A 317 28.55 13.53 -19.70
C LYS A 317 28.77 12.75 -21.00
N SER A 318 27.98 11.69 -21.16
CA SER A 318 27.72 11.11 -22.46
C SER A 318 26.71 11.96 -23.23
N TYR A 319 27.15 12.55 -24.33
CA TYR A 319 26.31 13.31 -25.25
C TYR A 319 25.80 12.39 -26.36
N THR A 320 24.57 12.63 -26.80
CA THR A 320 23.92 11.94 -27.93
C THR A 320 23.26 13.01 -28.80
N VAL A 321 23.41 12.90 -30.12
CA VAL A 321 22.71 13.74 -31.10
C VAL A 321 21.54 12.95 -31.67
N THR A 322 21.82 11.95 -32.50
CA THR A 322 20.85 10.97 -32.98
C THR A 322 21.50 9.58 -33.10
N PRO A 323 20.73 8.48 -33.15
CA PRO A 323 21.28 7.13 -33.30
C PRO A 323 22.19 6.91 -34.52
N LEU A 324 21.96 7.57 -35.67
CA LEU A 324 22.85 7.45 -36.85
C LEU A 324 23.99 8.46 -36.87
N THR A 325 23.86 9.65 -36.28
CA THR A 325 24.90 10.69 -36.36
C THR A 325 25.94 10.54 -35.26
N GLU A 326 25.54 10.69 -34.01
CA GLU A 326 26.34 10.46 -32.81
C GLU A 326 25.46 9.85 -31.72
N SER A 327 25.50 8.51 -31.61
CA SER A 327 24.65 7.78 -30.68
C SER A 327 25.17 7.90 -29.25
N PHE A 328 26.48 8.07 -29.06
CA PHE A 328 27.12 8.13 -27.75
C PHE A 328 28.54 8.67 -27.87
N ARG A 329 28.82 9.80 -27.22
CA ARG A 329 30.18 10.32 -27.05
C ARG A 329 30.40 10.85 -25.64
N TYR A 330 31.37 10.29 -24.91
CA TYR A 330 31.73 10.82 -23.59
C TYR A 330 32.69 12.01 -23.73
N GLY A 331 32.33 13.16 -23.17
CA GLY A 331 33.12 14.37 -23.31
C GLY A 331 32.73 15.47 -22.35
N ARG A 332 33.43 16.60 -22.47
CA ARG A 332 33.15 17.84 -21.74
C ARG A 332 32.57 18.86 -22.72
N GLY A 333 31.43 19.44 -22.38
CA GLY A 333 30.69 20.25 -23.35
C GLY A 333 29.58 21.10 -22.75
N ALA A 334 28.71 21.59 -23.61
CA ALA A 334 27.49 22.30 -23.28
C ALA A 334 26.33 21.75 -24.13
N GLU A 335 25.16 21.61 -23.53
CA GLU A 335 23.91 21.30 -24.22
C GLU A 335 22.82 22.24 -23.71
N SER A 336 22.03 22.80 -24.62
CA SER A 336 20.88 23.63 -24.31
C SER A 336 19.71 23.21 -25.18
N LYS A 337 18.52 23.10 -24.60
CA LYS A 337 17.26 22.81 -25.30
C LYS A 337 16.19 23.76 -24.81
N LEU A 338 15.57 24.48 -25.74
CA LEU A 338 14.44 25.38 -25.52
C LEU A 338 13.19 24.74 -26.14
N THR A 339 12.13 24.56 -25.36
CA THR A 339 10.83 24.04 -25.81
C THR A 339 9.76 25.09 -25.52
N LEU A 340 9.13 25.58 -26.58
CA LEU A 340 8.05 26.57 -26.50
C LEU A 340 6.70 25.87 -26.28
N ASN A 341 5.76 26.57 -25.67
CA ASN A 341 4.43 26.01 -25.33
C ASN A 341 3.61 25.57 -26.57
N ASN A 342 3.98 26.03 -27.77
CA ASN A 342 3.35 25.63 -29.03
C ASN A 342 3.93 24.34 -29.63
N GLY A 343 4.86 23.66 -28.94
CA GLY A 343 5.50 22.43 -29.40
C GLY A 343 6.79 22.64 -30.22
N LEU A 344 7.20 23.88 -30.50
CA LEU A 344 8.46 24.15 -31.20
C LEU A 344 9.65 23.98 -30.24
N GLY A 345 10.63 23.16 -30.63
CA GLY A 345 11.86 22.91 -29.89
C GLY A 345 13.11 23.30 -30.67
N ILE A 346 14.08 23.92 -30.00
CA ILE A 346 15.41 24.23 -30.54
C ILE A 346 16.47 23.70 -29.58
N GLY A 347 17.50 23.05 -30.11
CA GLY A 347 18.59 22.50 -29.31
C GLY A 347 19.96 22.85 -29.89
N PHE A 348 20.94 23.01 -29.01
CA PHE A 348 22.34 23.25 -29.34
C PHE A 348 23.23 22.36 -28.48
N LYS A 349 24.25 21.75 -29.07
CA LYS A 349 25.24 20.93 -28.37
C LYS A 349 26.64 21.28 -28.87
N TYR A 350 27.58 21.40 -27.94
CA TYR A 350 29.01 21.44 -28.21
C TYR A 350 29.69 20.47 -27.27
N LEU A 351 30.59 19.64 -27.78
CA LEU A 351 31.35 18.72 -26.93
C LEU A 351 32.79 18.59 -27.42
N LYS A 352 33.70 18.45 -26.47
CA LYS A 352 35.06 17.99 -26.69
C LYS A 352 35.20 16.59 -26.08
N PRO A 353 35.44 15.55 -26.89
CA PRO A 353 35.64 14.20 -26.38
C PRO A 353 36.80 14.14 -25.38
N ARG A 354 36.67 13.31 -24.34
CA ARG A 354 37.70 13.18 -23.29
C ARG A 354 38.59 11.95 -23.43
N PHE A 355 38.05 10.86 -23.96
CA PHE A 355 38.75 9.57 -24.08
C PHE A 355 38.81 9.09 -25.54
N PHE A 356 38.58 9.99 -26.49
CA PHE A 356 38.58 9.72 -27.91
C PHE A 356 39.37 10.80 -28.64
N GLU A 357 40.63 10.50 -28.96
CA GLU A 357 41.56 11.50 -29.45
C GLU A 357 41.36 11.84 -30.94
N GLU A 358 40.69 10.98 -31.73
CA GLU A 358 40.52 11.24 -33.17
C GLU A 358 39.66 12.48 -33.47
N ILE A 359 38.69 12.79 -32.59
CA ILE A 359 37.76 13.92 -32.74
C ILE A 359 38.18 15.05 -31.80
N GLU A 360 38.49 16.21 -32.37
CA GLU A 360 38.84 17.43 -31.63
C GLU A 360 37.62 18.05 -30.95
N SER A 361 36.50 18.16 -31.67
CA SER A 361 35.23 18.68 -31.15
C SER A 361 34.06 18.34 -32.05
N GLU A 362 32.86 18.38 -31.47
CA GLU A 362 31.60 18.27 -32.21
C GLU A 362 30.67 19.42 -31.86
N LEU A 363 29.95 19.91 -32.88
CA LEU A 363 28.91 20.93 -32.75
C LEU A 363 27.63 20.41 -33.39
N ALA A 364 26.53 20.47 -32.66
CA ALA A 364 25.22 20.05 -33.14
C ALA A 364 24.18 21.14 -32.93
N ALA A 365 23.24 21.23 -33.87
CA ALA A 365 22.03 22.03 -33.75
C ALA A 365 20.82 21.18 -34.13
N SER A 366 19.71 21.37 -33.43
CA SER A 366 18.47 20.65 -33.70
C SER A 366 17.27 21.59 -33.68
N ALA A 367 16.31 21.37 -34.56
CA ALA A 367 15.03 22.05 -34.55
C ALA A 367 13.92 21.02 -34.78
N GLY A 368 12.85 21.08 -34.00
CA GLY A 368 11.77 20.10 -34.09
C GLY A 368 10.43 20.63 -33.65
N PHE A 369 9.40 19.86 -33.97
CA PHE A 369 8.02 20.19 -33.64
C PHE A 369 7.32 18.97 -33.05
N ASP A 370 6.82 19.13 -31.82
CA ASP A 370 6.00 18.16 -31.11
C ASP A 370 4.52 18.42 -31.45
N PHE A 371 3.94 17.61 -32.35
CA PHE A 371 2.51 17.72 -32.72
C PHE A 371 1.60 17.35 -31.55
N ASN A 372 2.04 16.38 -30.74
CA ASN A 372 1.45 15.98 -29.49
C ASN A 372 2.51 15.19 -28.69
N ARG A 373 2.13 14.64 -27.52
CA ARG A 373 3.06 13.88 -26.66
C ARG A 373 3.68 12.64 -27.32
N ASN A 374 3.12 12.15 -28.42
CA ASN A 374 3.50 10.87 -29.04
C ASN A 374 4.01 11.02 -30.48
N ASN A 375 3.87 12.21 -31.08
CA ASN A 375 4.20 12.47 -32.48
C ASN A 375 5.14 13.68 -32.56
N LYS A 376 6.36 13.45 -33.05
CA LYS A 376 7.36 14.51 -33.19
C LYS A 376 8.22 14.32 -34.43
N ILE A 377 8.69 15.42 -34.98
CA ILE A 377 9.66 15.46 -36.08
C ILE A 377 10.77 16.42 -35.68
N GLU A 378 12.02 16.00 -35.82
CA GLU A 378 13.20 16.81 -35.49
C GLU A 378 14.25 16.71 -36.59
N LEU A 379 14.74 17.86 -37.05
CA LEU A 379 15.88 18.00 -37.92
C LEU A 379 17.13 18.26 -37.07
N HIS A 380 18.20 17.55 -37.37
CA HIS A 380 19.48 17.62 -36.67
C HIS A 380 20.59 17.92 -37.67
N TYR A 381 21.53 18.76 -37.26
CA TYR A 381 22.78 19.05 -37.95
C TYR A 381 23.93 18.78 -36.99
N LEU A 382 24.98 18.10 -37.47
CA LEU A 382 26.17 17.77 -36.70
C LEU A 382 27.43 18.01 -37.54
N SER A 383 28.37 18.75 -36.98
CA SER A 383 29.71 18.98 -37.51
C SER A 383 30.75 18.34 -36.59
N LYS A 384 31.52 17.36 -37.08
CA LYS A 384 32.61 16.71 -36.34
C LYS A 384 33.96 17.16 -36.88
N LYS A 385 34.81 17.76 -36.06
CA LYS A 385 36.17 18.15 -36.42
C LYS A 385 37.15 17.09 -35.95
N TYR A 386 37.95 16.53 -36.87
CA TYR A 386 38.97 15.52 -36.56
C TYR A 386 40.33 16.20 -36.34
N GLN A 387 41.21 15.61 -35.53
CA GLN A 387 42.52 16.21 -35.24
C GLN A 387 43.47 16.21 -36.44
N LEU A 388 43.42 15.16 -37.26
CA LEU A 388 44.36 14.94 -38.37
C LEU A 388 43.84 15.47 -39.73
N GLU A 389 42.59 15.92 -39.78
CA GLU A 389 41.93 16.34 -41.02
C GLU A 389 41.39 17.76 -40.89
N ASN A 390 41.63 18.61 -41.89
CA ASN A 390 41.19 20.01 -41.85
C ASN A 390 39.67 20.17 -42.11
N ASP A 391 39.07 19.27 -42.88
CA ASP A 391 37.65 19.35 -43.25
C ASP A 391 36.76 18.62 -42.24
N PRO A 392 35.80 19.30 -41.58
CA PRO A 392 34.89 18.65 -40.65
C PRO A 392 33.89 17.74 -41.38
N ALA A 393 33.55 16.60 -40.78
CA ALA A 393 32.44 15.77 -41.23
C ALA A 393 31.11 16.48 -40.95
N GLN A 394 30.27 16.59 -41.97
CA GLN A 394 28.98 17.27 -41.91
C GLN A 394 27.85 16.25 -42.04
N LEU A 395 26.91 16.26 -41.10
CA LEU A 395 25.82 15.30 -41.01
C LEU A 395 24.49 16.03 -40.85
N PHE A 396 23.49 15.66 -41.65
CA PHE A 396 22.11 16.13 -41.53
C PHE A 396 21.21 14.93 -41.32
N SER A 397 20.41 14.93 -40.25
CA SER A 397 19.51 13.83 -39.91
C SER A 397 18.10 14.31 -39.65
N LEU A 398 17.12 13.65 -40.27
CA LEU A 398 15.70 13.85 -40.01
C LEU A 398 15.21 12.67 -39.20
N THR A 399 14.76 12.95 -37.98
CA THR A 399 14.19 11.96 -37.07
C THR A 399 12.69 12.19 -36.92
N SER A 400 11.95 11.11 -36.78
CA SER A 400 10.53 11.16 -36.53
C SER A 400 10.08 10.03 -35.62
N LEU A 401 9.15 10.34 -34.74
CA LEU A 401 8.49 9.39 -33.87
C LEU A 401 6.99 9.54 -34.09
N PHE A 402 6.32 8.46 -34.44
CA PHE A 402 4.88 8.45 -34.69
C PHE A 402 4.19 7.31 -33.94
N THR A 403 2.93 7.56 -33.61
CA THR A 403 2.01 6.55 -33.08
C THR A 403 0.80 6.39 -34.01
N PRO A 404 0.96 5.70 -35.16
CA PRO A 404 -0.07 5.65 -36.19
C PRO A 404 -1.35 4.91 -35.75
N PHE A 405 -1.22 3.97 -34.81
CA PHE A 405 -2.32 3.22 -34.20
C PHE A 405 -2.14 3.12 -32.69
N LEU A 406 -3.22 2.79 -31.96
CA LEU A 406 -3.14 2.53 -30.52
C LEU A 406 -2.12 1.40 -30.26
N HIS A 407 -1.21 1.62 -29.30
CA HIS A 407 -0.13 0.69 -28.95
C HIS A 407 0.85 0.35 -30.10
N THR A 408 0.95 1.20 -31.12
CA THR A 408 1.97 1.09 -32.17
C THR A 408 2.83 2.35 -32.17
N SER A 409 4.14 2.19 -32.08
CA SER A 409 5.14 3.24 -32.17
C SER A 409 6.11 2.90 -33.30
N VAL A 410 6.36 3.89 -34.15
CA VAL A 410 7.29 3.82 -35.28
C VAL A 410 8.28 4.96 -35.13
N ASP A 411 9.57 4.62 -35.20
CA ASP A 411 10.66 5.57 -35.16
C ASP A 411 11.49 5.48 -36.44
N LEU A 412 11.61 6.58 -37.17
CA LEU A 412 12.34 6.63 -38.44
C LEU A 412 13.43 7.69 -38.35
N GLU A 413 14.58 7.38 -38.90
CA GLU A 413 15.68 8.31 -39.07
C GLU A 413 16.33 8.13 -40.44
N VAL A 414 16.47 9.23 -41.18
CA VAL A 414 17.23 9.28 -42.43
C VAL A 414 18.32 10.31 -42.25
N SER A 415 19.56 9.94 -42.58
CA SER A 415 20.71 10.81 -42.42
C SER A 415 21.57 10.86 -43.68
N HIS A 416 22.09 12.04 -43.98
CA HIS A 416 23.04 12.31 -45.04
C HIS A 416 24.33 12.84 -44.44
N GLY A 417 25.47 12.31 -44.86
CA GLY A 417 26.78 12.71 -44.35
C GLY A 417 27.80 12.97 -45.45
N GLN A 418 28.68 13.93 -45.22
CA GLN A 418 29.80 14.28 -46.09
C GLN A 418 31.10 14.38 -45.28
N PHE A 419 32.17 13.75 -45.76
CA PHE A 419 33.51 13.85 -45.17
C PHE A 419 34.58 13.57 -46.24
N LEU A 420 35.67 14.36 -46.27
CA LEU A 420 36.77 14.23 -47.24
C LEU A 420 36.30 14.12 -48.71
N GLY A 421 35.33 14.96 -49.09
CA GLY A 421 34.75 14.97 -50.44
C GLY A 421 33.81 13.79 -50.77
N LYS A 422 33.67 12.80 -49.88
CA LYS A 422 32.76 11.66 -50.04
C LYS A 422 31.41 11.92 -49.39
N LYS A 423 30.34 11.48 -50.05
CA LYS A 423 28.96 11.61 -49.57
C LYS A 423 28.33 10.24 -49.40
N SER A 424 27.54 10.06 -48.35
CA SER A 424 26.85 8.80 -48.11
C SER A 424 25.59 9.00 -47.27
N ASN A 425 24.71 8.01 -47.27
CA ASN A 425 23.43 8.05 -46.58
C ASN A 425 23.34 6.93 -45.54
N ALA A 426 22.45 7.12 -44.56
CA ALA A 426 22.09 6.12 -43.57
C ALA A 426 20.58 6.14 -43.31
N LEU A 427 20.03 4.97 -43.01
CA LEU A 427 18.64 4.75 -42.67
C LEU A 427 18.56 3.96 -41.36
N ARG A 428 17.60 4.35 -40.52
CA ARG A 428 17.16 3.57 -39.37
C ARG A 428 15.65 3.55 -39.31
N ALA A 429 15.10 2.38 -39.03
CA ALA A 429 13.68 2.18 -38.81
C ALA A 429 13.46 1.29 -37.59
N GLY A 430 12.60 1.71 -36.67
CA GLY A 430 12.16 0.94 -35.53
C GLY A 430 10.64 0.85 -35.47
N LEU A 431 10.17 -0.28 -34.95
CA LEU A 431 8.76 -0.62 -34.82
C LEU A 431 8.53 -1.33 -33.50
N ASN A 432 7.54 -0.86 -32.74
CA ASN A 432 6.99 -1.57 -31.60
C ASN A 432 5.48 -1.54 -31.71
N SER A 433 4.83 -2.69 -31.86
CA SER A 433 3.39 -2.78 -32.06
C SER A 433 2.79 -3.89 -31.23
N ARG A 434 1.67 -3.59 -30.57
CA ARG A 434 0.84 -4.60 -29.91
C ARG A 434 -0.56 -4.55 -30.50
N PHE A 435 -0.99 -5.64 -31.12
CA PHE A 435 -2.33 -5.79 -31.66
C PHE A 435 -2.83 -7.20 -31.41
N SER A 436 -4.06 -7.33 -30.90
CA SER A 436 -4.64 -8.62 -30.55
C SER A 436 -3.71 -9.41 -29.60
N ILE A 437 -3.46 -10.68 -29.91
CA ILE A 437 -2.54 -11.57 -29.20
C ILE A 437 -1.07 -11.35 -29.57
N PHE A 438 -0.77 -10.50 -30.57
CA PHE A 438 0.58 -10.32 -31.11
C PHE A 438 1.29 -9.11 -30.53
N GLN A 439 2.59 -9.28 -30.30
CA GLN A 439 3.51 -8.20 -30.02
C GLN A 439 4.72 -8.30 -30.96
N LEU A 440 4.90 -7.25 -31.76
CA LEU A 440 5.97 -7.08 -32.74
C LEU A 440 6.99 -6.08 -32.23
N THR A 441 8.27 -6.41 -32.35
CA THR A 441 9.37 -5.48 -32.10
C THR A 441 10.40 -5.64 -33.20
N GLY A 442 10.81 -4.54 -33.82
CA GLY A 442 11.75 -4.54 -34.92
C GLY A 442 12.65 -3.32 -34.90
N VAL A 443 13.91 -3.50 -35.27
CA VAL A 443 14.81 -2.40 -35.61
C VAL A 443 15.69 -2.80 -36.79
N TYR A 444 15.94 -1.86 -37.69
CA TYR A 444 16.76 -2.01 -38.88
C TYR A 444 17.68 -0.80 -39.02
N TYR A 445 18.94 -1.05 -39.33
CA TYR A 445 19.96 -0.04 -39.63
C TYR A 445 20.65 -0.42 -40.93
N ASP A 446 20.87 0.58 -41.79
CA ASP A 446 21.65 0.45 -43.02
C ASP A 446 22.46 1.74 -43.20
N THR A 447 23.78 1.64 -43.14
CA THR A 447 24.69 2.79 -43.29
C THR A 447 25.66 2.55 -44.43
N GLY A 448 25.82 3.55 -45.28
CA GLY A 448 26.72 3.47 -46.43
C GLY A 448 28.19 3.34 -46.03
N LYS A 449 29.00 2.85 -46.97
CA LYS A 449 30.42 2.57 -46.75
C LYS A 449 31.24 3.79 -46.29
N ASP A 450 30.94 4.96 -46.85
CA ASP A 450 31.64 6.22 -46.57
C ASP A 450 30.81 7.17 -45.68
N TYR A 451 29.81 6.66 -44.96
CA TYR A 451 28.97 7.48 -44.08
C TYR A 451 29.70 7.83 -42.76
N PRO A 452 29.95 9.12 -42.47
CA PRO A 452 30.83 9.54 -41.37
C PRO A 452 30.13 9.65 -40.00
N GLY A 453 28.97 9.00 -39.82
CA GLY A 453 28.25 8.96 -38.54
C GLY A 453 28.79 7.89 -37.59
N TYR A 454 28.07 7.65 -36.49
CA TYR A 454 28.47 6.71 -35.44
C TYR A 454 28.62 5.27 -35.93
N TYR A 455 27.77 4.85 -36.87
CA TYR A 455 27.88 3.54 -37.54
C TYR A 455 28.28 3.75 -38.99
N THR A 456 29.39 3.18 -39.42
CA THR A 456 29.87 3.27 -40.81
C THR A 456 29.82 1.88 -41.44
N ASN A 457 29.53 1.74 -42.74
CA ASN A 457 29.52 0.43 -43.42
C ASN A 457 28.82 -0.70 -42.61
N SER A 458 27.64 -0.39 -42.07
CA SER A 458 26.95 -1.25 -41.11
C SER A 458 25.56 -1.61 -41.61
N ARG A 459 25.19 -2.88 -41.45
CA ARG A 459 23.82 -3.34 -41.68
C ARG A 459 23.44 -4.27 -40.55
N PHE A 460 22.45 -3.92 -39.75
CA PHE A 460 22.01 -4.82 -38.69
C PHE A 460 20.54 -4.69 -38.44
N TYR A 461 19.92 -5.80 -38.07
CA TYR A 461 18.51 -5.86 -37.74
C TYR A 461 18.26 -6.78 -36.57
N SER A 462 17.17 -6.48 -35.86
CA SER A 462 16.64 -7.34 -34.81
C SER A 462 15.13 -7.27 -34.91
N ALA A 463 14.50 -8.38 -35.24
CA ALA A 463 13.05 -8.51 -35.35
C ALA A 463 12.56 -9.65 -34.46
N GLY A 464 11.42 -9.44 -33.81
CA GLY A 464 10.80 -10.38 -32.90
C GLY A 464 9.29 -10.31 -33.00
N VAL A 465 8.65 -11.47 -32.99
CA VAL A 465 7.19 -11.63 -32.97
C VAL A 465 6.86 -12.54 -31.81
N SER A 466 6.00 -12.08 -30.91
CA SER A 466 5.44 -12.90 -29.83
C SER A 466 3.92 -12.99 -29.96
N ALA A 467 3.37 -14.13 -29.54
CA ALA A 467 1.94 -14.36 -29.50
C ALA A 467 1.53 -15.05 -28.19
N ASP A 468 0.64 -14.43 -27.42
CA ASP A 468 0.03 -15.04 -26.24
C ASP A 468 -1.20 -15.85 -26.65
N ILE A 469 -1.00 -17.13 -26.98
CA ILE A 469 -2.07 -18.01 -27.49
C ILE A 469 -3.12 -18.33 -26.43
N SER A 470 -2.69 -18.44 -25.16
CA SER A 470 -3.56 -18.62 -24.00
C SER A 470 -2.89 -18.06 -22.74
N GLU A 471 -3.58 -18.04 -21.61
CA GLU A 471 -2.99 -17.63 -20.33
C GLU A 471 -1.74 -18.45 -19.93
N ARG A 472 -1.62 -19.68 -20.45
CA ARG A 472 -0.53 -20.62 -20.15
C ARG A 472 0.51 -20.78 -21.27
N ILE A 473 0.20 -20.48 -22.52
CA ILE A 473 1.09 -20.74 -23.66
C ILE A 473 1.40 -19.43 -24.38
N SER A 474 2.69 -19.14 -24.57
CA SER A 474 3.15 -18.08 -25.46
C SER A 474 4.22 -18.56 -26.43
N LEU A 475 4.16 -18.05 -27.64
CA LEU A 475 5.09 -18.33 -28.72
C LEU A 475 5.95 -17.09 -28.98
N PHE A 476 7.21 -17.28 -29.30
CA PHE A 476 8.11 -16.20 -29.69
C PHE A 476 9.05 -16.65 -30.80
N ALA A 477 9.19 -15.85 -31.84
CA ALA A 477 10.16 -16.05 -32.91
C ALA A 477 10.99 -14.77 -33.06
N SER A 478 12.30 -14.90 -33.23
CA SER A 478 13.18 -13.77 -33.46
C SER A 478 14.30 -14.06 -34.44
N ALA A 479 14.64 -13.06 -35.24
CA ALA A 479 15.80 -13.05 -36.11
C ALA A 479 16.63 -11.80 -35.82
N ARG A 480 17.93 -12.00 -35.65
CA ARG A 480 18.90 -10.93 -35.42
C ARG A 480 20.13 -11.16 -36.27
N GLU A 481 20.60 -10.11 -36.91
CA GLU A 481 21.90 -10.06 -37.54
C GLU A 481 22.61 -8.79 -37.10
N ASP A 482 23.83 -8.95 -36.63
CA ASP A 482 24.65 -7.89 -36.07
C ASP A 482 25.93 -7.75 -36.88
N PHE A 483 25.86 -6.95 -37.95
CA PHE A 483 27.01 -6.52 -38.74
C PHE A 483 27.24 -5.02 -38.51
N ARG A 484 27.71 -4.69 -37.29
CA ARG A 484 28.05 -3.32 -36.89
C ARG A 484 29.52 -3.03 -37.09
N ASN A 485 29.82 -1.85 -37.61
CA ASN A 485 31.12 -1.20 -37.54
C ASN A 485 30.90 0.17 -36.90
N ALA A 486 30.63 0.15 -35.59
CA ALA A 486 30.48 1.37 -34.82
C ALA A 486 31.85 2.04 -34.69
N GLN A 487 31.90 3.38 -34.68
CA GLN A 487 33.08 4.13 -34.26
C GLN A 487 33.42 3.64 -32.84
N LEU A 488 34.53 2.92 -32.73
CA LEU A 488 34.91 2.26 -31.49
C LEU A 488 35.45 3.32 -30.54
N ASP A 489 34.63 3.79 -29.61
CA ASP A 489 35.05 4.67 -28.49
C ASP A 489 35.93 3.89 -27.46
N THR A 490 36.48 2.74 -27.86
CA THR A 490 37.03 1.71 -26.97
C THR A 490 38.03 0.82 -27.70
N PHE A 491 39.10 0.47 -26.99
CA PHE A 491 40.19 -0.47 -27.33
C PHE A 491 39.71 -1.93 -27.59
N PHE A 492 38.78 -2.16 -28.52
CA PHE A 492 38.32 -3.50 -28.88
C PHE A 492 39.37 -4.25 -29.70
N VAL A 493 39.73 -5.47 -29.27
CA VAL A 493 40.73 -6.35 -29.91
C VAL A 493 40.07 -7.36 -30.88
N THR A 494 38.80 -7.16 -31.24
CA THR A 494 37.99 -8.04 -32.13
C THR A 494 36.90 -7.25 -32.83
N ALA A 495 36.46 -7.69 -34.01
CA ALA A 495 35.34 -7.10 -34.76
C ALA A 495 34.20 -8.11 -34.98
N PRO A 496 33.45 -8.51 -33.93
CA PRO A 496 32.50 -9.61 -34.00
C PRO A 496 31.33 -9.34 -34.96
N TYR A 497 31.04 -10.31 -35.81
CA TYR A 497 29.76 -10.53 -36.48
C TYR A 497 28.96 -11.55 -35.69
N SER A 498 27.64 -11.38 -35.62
CA SER A 498 26.77 -12.45 -35.12
C SER A 498 25.44 -12.51 -35.85
N ARG A 499 24.91 -13.72 -36.01
CA ARG A 499 23.59 -13.98 -36.55
C ARG A 499 22.86 -14.97 -35.66
N SER A 500 21.59 -14.72 -35.39
CA SER A 500 20.77 -15.59 -34.56
C SER A 500 19.35 -15.71 -35.10
N LEU A 501 18.88 -16.96 -35.20
CA LEU A 501 17.48 -17.28 -35.43
C LEU A 501 16.99 -18.12 -34.25
N GLN A 502 15.82 -17.78 -33.71
CA GLN A 502 15.28 -18.46 -32.53
C GLN A 502 13.76 -18.62 -32.64
N GLY A 503 13.28 -19.81 -32.27
CA GLY A 503 11.86 -20.10 -32.08
C GLY A 503 11.62 -20.68 -30.69
N THR A 504 10.71 -20.11 -29.92
CA THR A 504 10.46 -20.41 -28.50
C THR A 504 9.00 -20.71 -28.22
N VAL A 505 8.77 -21.73 -27.42
CA VAL A 505 7.49 -22.06 -26.80
C VAL A 505 7.65 -21.93 -25.28
N SER A 506 6.84 -21.07 -24.67
CA SER A 506 6.79 -20.91 -23.21
C SER A 506 5.48 -21.47 -22.67
N TYR A 507 5.56 -22.33 -21.65
CA TYR A 507 4.41 -22.92 -20.98
C TYR A 507 4.44 -22.64 -19.47
N LYS A 508 3.38 -22.05 -18.93
CA LYS A 508 3.19 -21.87 -17.49
C LYS A 508 2.59 -23.15 -16.91
N THR A 509 3.40 -23.92 -16.18
CA THR A 509 2.95 -25.16 -15.53
C THR A 509 2.14 -24.91 -14.26
N GLY A 510 2.25 -23.70 -13.67
CA GLY A 510 1.51 -23.22 -12.51
C GLY A 510 1.78 -21.73 -12.27
N GLU A 511 1.25 -21.15 -11.19
CA GLU A 511 1.43 -19.71 -10.92
C GLU A 511 2.88 -19.29 -10.67
N ARG A 512 3.71 -20.24 -10.20
CA ARG A 512 5.11 -19.99 -9.80
C ARG A 512 6.10 -20.85 -10.57
N SER A 513 5.68 -21.45 -11.68
CA SER A 513 6.50 -22.37 -12.46
C SER A 513 6.28 -22.21 -13.96
N SER A 514 7.37 -22.20 -14.73
CA SER A 514 7.32 -22.12 -16.18
C SER A 514 8.41 -22.97 -16.83
N LEU A 515 8.06 -23.50 -18.00
CA LEU A 515 8.92 -24.26 -18.88
C LEU A 515 9.09 -23.47 -20.18
N LYS A 516 10.32 -23.38 -20.70
CA LYS A 516 10.58 -22.83 -22.02
C LYS A 516 11.38 -23.84 -22.83
N LEU A 517 10.89 -24.15 -24.02
CA LEU A 517 11.60 -24.93 -25.02
C LEU A 517 11.90 -23.99 -26.18
N TYR A 518 13.13 -23.94 -26.63
CA TYR A 518 13.46 -23.18 -27.83
C TYR A 518 14.54 -23.85 -28.66
N TRP A 519 14.41 -23.64 -29.96
CA TRP A 519 15.43 -23.93 -30.94
C TRP A 519 16.19 -22.64 -31.24
N ARG A 520 17.52 -22.73 -31.37
CA ARG A 520 18.38 -21.60 -31.73
C ARG A 520 19.44 -22.03 -32.73
N GLU A 521 19.55 -21.26 -33.79
CA GLU A 521 20.73 -21.23 -34.67
C GLU A 521 21.50 -19.95 -34.40
N TYR A 522 22.81 -20.06 -34.14
CA TYR A 522 23.66 -18.95 -33.76
C TYR A 522 25.03 -19.03 -34.43
N GLU A 523 25.38 -18.02 -35.20
CA GLU A 523 26.69 -17.88 -35.84
C GLU A 523 27.43 -16.69 -35.23
N ARG A 524 28.73 -16.85 -35.03
CA ARG A 524 29.61 -15.79 -34.54
C ARG A 524 30.96 -15.86 -35.25
N LYS A 525 31.45 -14.72 -35.74
CA LYS A 525 32.70 -14.63 -36.52
C LYS A 525 33.50 -13.38 -36.13
N ASP A 526 34.80 -13.54 -35.90
CA ASP A 526 35.72 -12.40 -35.82
C ASP A 526 36.06 -11.92 -37.24
N ARG A 527 36.05 -10.60 -37.47
CA ARG A 527 36.28 -9.99 -38.79
C ARG A 527 37.63 -9.30 -38.93
N LEU A 528 38.52 -9.45 -37.95
CA LEU A 528 39.92 -9.01 -38.08
C LEU A 528 40.68 -9.89 -39.07
N SER A 529 41.87 -9.45 -39.51
CA SER A 529 42.72 -10.21 -40.45
C SER A 529 43.16 -11.57 -39.91
N LEU A 530 43.23 -11.72 -38.59
CA LEU A 530 43.42 -12.99 -37.89
C LEU A 530 42.14 -13.32 -37.10
N ASN A 531 41.35 -14.28 -37.59
CA ASN A 531 40.10 -14.67 -36.93
C ASN A 531 40.40 -15.44 -35.64
N LYS A 532 39.95 -14.93 -34.47
CA LYS A 532 40.10 -15.66 -33.19
C LYS A 532 39.00 -16.68 -32.91
N PHE A 533 37.81 -16.46 -33.48
CA PHE A 533 36.67 -17.39 -33.41
C PHE A 533 35.88 -17.30 -34.73
N HIS A 534 35.36 -18.44 -35.17
CA HIS A 534 34.36 -18.50 -36.24
C HIS A 534 33.58 -19.80 -36.09
N TYR A 535 32.36 -19.73 -35.57
CA TYR A 535 31.56 -20.93 -35.32
C TYR A 535 30.07 -20.71 -35.56
N GLN A 536 29.38 -21.81 -35.86
CA GLN A 536 27.92 -21.88 -35.96
C GLN A 536 27.41 -22.97 -35.03
N THR A 537 26.41 -22.66 -34.20
CA THR A 537 25.79 -23.61 -33.27
C THR A 537 24.31 -23.73 -33.57
N ASN A 538 23.85 -24.97 -33.74
CA ASN A 538 22.45 -25.32 -33.88
C ASN A 538 22.02 -26.13 -32.66
N SER A 539 21.12 -25.61 -31.82
CA SER A 539 20.80 -26.22 -30.53
C SER A 539 19.33 -26.18 -30.13
N TRP A 540 18.92 -27.21 -29.40
CA TRP A 540 17.68 -27.26 -28.64
C TRP A 540 17.98 -26.95 -27.18
N ASN A 541 17.12 -26.12 -26.59
CA ASN A 541 17.32 -25.58 -25.27
C ASN A 541 16.05 -25.75 -24.42
N LEU A 542 16.22 -26.25 -23.21
CA LEU A 542 15.15 -26.40 -22.23
C LEU A 542 15.48 -25.55 -21.01
N GLN A 543 14.56 -24.70 -20.58
CA GLN A 543 14.67 -23.92 -19.35
C GLN A 543 13.48 -24.21 -18.44
N PHE A 544 13.76 -24.47 -17.18
CA PHE A 544 12.75 -24.65 -16.15
C PHE A 544 12.98 -23.65 -15.03
N ASN A 545 11.95 -22.86 -14.74
CA ASN A 545 11.96 -21.85 -13.69
C ASN A 545 10.88 -22.19 -12.67
N HIS A 546 11.23 -22.32 -11.39
CA HIS A 546 10.26 -22.65 -10.35
C HIS A 546 10.59 -21.96 -9.03
N ARG A 547 9.58 -21.33 -8.43
CA ARG A 547 9.65 -20.78 -7.07
C ARG A 547 8.83 -21.66 -6.11
N PHE A 548 9.54 -22.44 -5.29
CA PHE A 548 8.98 -23.30 -4.28
C PHE A 548 9.34 -22.80 -2.87
N LYS A 549 8.35 -22.33 -2.11
CA LYS A 549 8.54 -21.72 -0.78
C LYS A 549 9.64 -20.64 -0.80
N LYS A 550 10.71 -20.84 -0.02
CA LYS A 550 11.88 -19.95 0.11
C LYS A 550 12.96 -20.19 -0.95
N ILE A 551 12.79 -21.19 -1.82
CA ILE A 551 13.76 -21.56 -2.84
C ILE A 551 13.23 -21.12 -4.20
N HIS A 552 14.07 -20.45 -4.97
CA HIS A 552 13.84 -20.18 -6.38
C HIS A 552 14.97 -20.84 -7.14
N TYR A 553 14.65 -21.73 -8.08
CA TYR A 553 15.66 -22.36 -8.91
C TYR A 553 15.34 -22.23 -10.39
N TYR A 554 16.40 -22.04 -11.17
CA TYR A 554 16.39 -21.96 -12.61
C TYR A 554 17.38 -22.99 -13.14
N LEU A 555 16.90 -23.89 -13.99
CA LEU A 555 17.68 -24.96 -14.61
C LEU A 555 17.63 -24.76 -16.11
N SER A 556 18.77 -24.88 -16.79
CA SER A 556 18.82 -24.87 -18.25
C SER A 556 19.68 -26.00 -18.80
N GLY A 557 19.22 -26.64 -19.87
CA GLY A 557 20.00 -27.57 -20.67
C GLY A 557 20.00 -27.13 -22.14
N GLU A 558 21.15 -27.24 -22.79
CA GLU A 558 21.36 -27.03 -24.23
C GLU A 558 22.01 -28.29 -24.80
N VAL A 559 21.46 -28.80 -25.89
CA VAL A 559 22.03 -29.90 -26.67
C VAL A 559 22.00 -29.51 -28.14
N GLY A 560 23.13 -29.62 -28.83
CA GLY A 560 23.24 -29.21 -30.21
C GLY A 560 24.53 -29.68 -30.87
N GLU A 561 24.82 -29.06 -32.01
CA GLU A 561 26.03 -29.27 -32.80
C GLU A 561 26.66 -27.91 -33.07
N THR A 562 27.97 -27.82 -32.89
CA THR A 562 28.75 -26.62 -33.19
C THR A 562 29.81 -26.97 -34.24
N SER A 563 29.79 -26.22 -35.33
CA SER A 563 30.80 -26.24 -36.38
C SER A 563 31.78 -25.09 -36.13
N ASN A 564 33.05 -25.40 -35.89
CA ASN A 564 34.15 -24.45 -35.76
C ASN A 564 34.91 -24.35 -37.09
N PHE A 565 34.75 -23.24 -37.79
CA PHE A 565 35.33 -23.00 -39.11
C PHE A 565 36.81 -22.56 -39.08
N LEU A 566 37.46 -22.57 -37.91
CA LEU A 566 38.89 -22.31 -37.75
C LEU A 566 39.74 -23.59 -37.60
N GLU A 567 39.09 -24.74 -37.40
CA GLU A 567 39.75 -26.05 -37.26
C GLU A 567 39.79 -26.81 -38.59
N ASP A 568 40.66 -27.81 -38.69
CA ASP A 568 40.70 -28.71 -39.86
C ASP A 568 39.38 -29.46 -40.04
N ALA A 569 39.06 -29.84 -41.29
CA ALA A 569 37.79 -30.49 -41.66
C ALA A 569 37.45 -31.78 -40.85
N SER A 570 38.44 -32.40 -40.20
CA SER A 570 38.24 -33.57 -39.32
C SER A 570 37.81 -33.23 -37.89
N GLN A 571 37.99 -31.99 -37.45
CA GLN A 571 37.66 -31.49 -36.10
C GLN A 571 36.65 -30.32 -36.13
N GLN A 572 36.15 -29.98 -37.32
CA GLN A 572 35.21 -28.89 -37.55
C GLN A 572 33.90 -29.06 -36.76
N ASP A 573 33.29 -30.25 -36.78
CA ASP A 573 31.99 -30.48 -36.14
C ASP A 573 32.11 -31.18 -34.78
N GLN A 574 31.42 -30.63 -33.77
CA GLN A 574 31.37 -31.22 -32.43
C GLN A 574 29.95 -31.17 -31.85
N LYS A 575 29.53 -32.24 -31.19
CA LYS A 575 28.33 -32.21 -30.33
C LYS A 575 28.55 -31.30 -29.13
N SER A 576 27.65 -30.34 -28.97
CA SER A 576 27.73 -29.28 -27.98
C SER A 576 26.69 -29.46 -26.88
N TYR A 577 27.13 -29.30 -25.64
CA TYR A 577 26.30 -29.47 -24.46
C TYR A 577 26.53 -28.31 -23.50
N ARG A 578 25.44 -27.79 -22.93
CA ARG A 578 25.50 -26.84 -21.81
C ARG A 578 24.47 -27.19 -20.76
N ALA A 579 24.87 -27.17 -19.50
CA ALA A 579 23.97 -27.36 -18.38
C ALA A 579 24.23 -26.26 -17.36
N SER A 580 23.19 -25.52 -16.98
CA SER A 580 23.30 -24.52 -15.92
C SER A 580 22.23 -24.72 -14.86
N ALA A 581 22.62 -24.43 -13.62
CA ALA A 581 21.74 -24.44 -12.47
C ALA A 581 21.99 -23.18 -11.66
N ASP A 582 20.90 -22.54 -11.25
CA ASP A 582 20.88 -21.36 -10.40
C ASP A 582 19.87 -21.60 -9.30
N VAL A 583 20.32 -21.57 -8.05
CA VAL A 583 19.49 -21.82 -6.88
C VAL A 583 19.64 -20.66 -5.92
N THR A 584 18.56 -19.93 -5.73
CA THR A 584 18.44 -18.85 -4.76
C THR A 584 17.62 -19.31 -3.56
N TYR A 585 18.23 -19.31 -2.38
CA TYR A 585 17.55 -19.52 -1.10
C TYR A 585 17.36 -18.20 -0.36
N ARG A 586 16.10 -17.86 -0.05
CA ARG A 586 15.73 -16.65 0.67
C ARG A 586 15.33 -17.00 2.11
N PHE A 587 16.26 -16.85 3.06
CA PHE A 587 16.04 -17.10 4.48
C PHE A 587 14.84 -16.30 5.02
N ASN A 588 14.78 -15.02 4.68
CA ASN A 588 13.70 -14.06 4.99
C ASN A 588 13.73 -12.87 4.00
N SER A 589 12.96 -11.81 4.24
CA SER A 589 12.92 -10.61 3.38
C SER A 589 14.21 -9.78 3.35
N ARG A 590 15.20 -10.08 4.21
CA ARG A 590 16.46 -9.33 4.37
C ARG A 590 17.70 -10.10 3.91
N HIS A 591 17.66 -11.42 3.86
CA HIS A 591 18.83 -12.25 3.55
C HIS A 591 18.52 -13.27 2.46
N SER A 592 19.40 -13.36 1.46
CA SER A 592 19.36 -14.40 0.44
C SER A 592 20.74 -14.82 0.00
N VAL A 593 20.88 -16.09 -0.35
CA VAL A 593 22.07 -16.67 -0.95
C VAL A 593 21.66 -17.30 -2.28
N ARG A 594 22.46 -17.06 -3.31
CA ARG A 594 22.34 -17.62 -4.64
C ARG A 594 23.60 -18.41 -4.93
N VAL A 595 23.45 -19.66 -5.32
CA VAL A 595 24.53 -20.50 -5.84
C VAL A 595 24.20 -20.80 -7.28
N PHE A 596 25.16 -20.64 -8.16
CA PHE A 596 24.97 -20.88 -9.58
C PHE A 596 26.17 -21.61 -10.16
N GLY A 597 25.90 -22.43 -11.17
CA GLY A 597 26.92 -23.15 -11.90
C GLY A 597 26.52 -23.35 -13.35
N ASN A 598 27.51 -23.37 -14.22
CA ASN A 598 27.37 -23.65 -15.64
C ASN A 598 28.51 -24.58 -16.05
N TRP A 599 28.14 -25.68 -16.70
CA TRP A 599 29.06 -26.58 -17.35
C TRP A 599 28.79 -26.54 -18.85
N SER A 600 29.83 -26.38 -19.64
CA SER A 600 29.72 -26.37 -21.09
C SER A 600 30.86 -27.12 -21.76
N ASN A 601 30.53 -27.82 -22.83
CA ASN A 601 31.45 -28.49 -23.73
C ASN A 601 31.08 -28.07 -25.14
N ILE A 602 31.75 -27.04 -25.68
CA ILE A 602 31.43 -26.42 -26.96
C ILE A 602 32.73 -26.08 -27.68
N ASN A 603 32.83 -26.44 -28.96
CA ASN A 603 33.99 -26.13 -29.81
C ASN A 603 33.83 -24.74 -30.43
N GLN A 604 34.27 -23.68 -29.74
CA GLN A 604 34.05 -22.30 -30.19
C GLN A 604 35.34 -21.58 -30.58
N ILE A 605 36.50 -22.05 -30.11
CA ILE A 605 37.80 -21.38 -30.19
C ILE A 605 38.91 -22.41 -30.41
N VAL A 606 40.00 -22.01 -31.09
CA VAL A 606 41.26 -22.75 -31.19
C VAL A 606 41.98 -22.72 -29.83
N SER A 607 41.63 -23.63 -28.92
CA SER A 607 42.25 -23.80 -27.60
C SER A 607 42.25 -25.27 -27.17
N ASP A 608 43.26 -25.68 -26.40
CA ASP A 608 43.41 -27.06 -25.92
C ASP A 608 42.33 -27.48 -24.90
N ASP A 609 41.70 -26.53 -24.20
CA ASP A 609 40.70 -26.82 -23.17
C ASP A 609 39.25 -26.72 -23.69
N ARG A 610 38.66 -27.88 -23.98
CA ARG A 610 37.33 -28.01 -24.60
C ARG A 610 36.16 -27.97 -23.60
N ARG A 611 36.43 -27.87 -22.28
CA ARG A 611 35.41 -27.97 -21.22
C ARG A 611 35.52 -26.82 -20.23
N SER A 612 34.43 -26.05 -20.06
CA SER A 612 34.37 -24.97 -19.08
C SER A 612 33.42 -25.32 -17.94
N VAL A 613 33.87 -25.08 -16.71
CA VAL A 613 33.09 -25.19 -15.47
C VAL A 613 33.14 -23.86 -14.74
N LEU A 614 32.01 -23.16 -14.74
CA LEU A 614 31.80 -21.96 -13.92
C LEU A 614 30.94 -22.33 -12.72
N VAL A 615 31.40 -21.97 -11.53
CA VAL A 615 30.68 -22.08 -10.26
C VAL A 615 30.84 -20.77 -9.53
N GLY A 616 29.74 -20.26 -8.99
CA GLY A 616 29.75 -19.03 -8.22
C GLY A 616 28.69 -18.99 -7.13
N MET A 617 28.89 -18.03 -6.25
CA MET A 617 28.02 -17.76 -5.12
C MET A 617 27.82 -16.26 -4.98
N ALA A 618 26.60 -15.86 -4.67
CA ALA A 618 26.27 -14.50 -4.29
C ALA A 618 25.47 -14.50 -2.98
N ALA A 619 25.85 -13.64 -2.04
CA ALA A 619 25.11 -13.45 -0.79
C ALA A 619 24.72 -11.98 -0.66
N THR A 620 23.45 -11.73 -0.38
CA THR A 620 22.93 -10.39 -0.13
C THR A 620 22.26 -10.35 1.24
N SER A 621 22.61 -9.35 2.02
CA SER A 621 22.20 -9.24 3.41
C SER A 621 21.88 -7.80 3.79
N ARG A 622 20.67 -7.57 4.29
CA ARG A 622 20.26 -6.34 4.95
C ARG A 622 20.19 -6.59 6.46
N ILE A 623 21.36 -6.61 7.11
CA ILE A 623 21.52 -6.92 8.55
C ILE A 623 20.63 -6.01 9.40
N SER A 624 20.60 -4.72 9.07
CA SER A 624 19.76 -3.72 9.74
C SER A 624 19.17 -2.75 8.71
N LYS A 625 18.34 -1.79 9.15
CA LYS A 625 17.81 -0.76 8.25
C LYS A 625 18.91 0.09 7.61
N ASN A 626 20.07 0.21 8.28
CA ASN A 626 21.19 1.07 7.92
C ASN A 626 22.47 0.33 7.47
N LEU A 627 22.49 -1.01 7.44
CA LEU A 627 23.63 -1.80 6.98
C LEU A 627 23.20 -2.79 5.89
N ARG A 628 23.82 -2.67 4.72
CA ARG A 628 23.68 -3.59 3.59
C ARG A 628 25.04 -4.17 3.20
N MET A 629 25.08 -5.46 2.96
CA MET A 629 26.27 -6.17 2.49
C MET A 629 25.91 -7.05 1.29
N ASN A 630 26.76 -7.02 0.27
CA ASN A 630 26.68 -7.90 -0.88
C ASN A 630 28.06 -8.54 -1.09
N PHE A 631 28.07 -9.85 -1.30
CA PHE A 631 29.26 -10.62 -1.61
C PHE A 631 29.00 -11.44 -2.87
N TYR A 632 29.98 -11.52 -3.75
CA TYR A 632 29.95 -12.28 -5.00
C TYR A 632 31.29 -12.96 -5.21
N LEU A 633 31.27 -14.21 -5.64
CA LEU A 633 32.44 -15.01 -5.94
C LEU A 633 32.16 -15.94 -7.13
N GLN A 634 33.12 -16.10 -8.03
CA GLN A 634 33.10 -17.10 -9.10
C GLN A 634 34.53 -17.61 -9.39
N ASN A 635 34.65 -18.85 -9.86
CA ASN A 635 35.94 -19.51 -10.08
C ASN A 635 36.53 -19.37 -11.49
N ALA A 636 35.69 -19.26 -12.53
CA ALA A 636 36.10 -19.35 -13.93
C ALA A 636 35.44 -18.24 -14.76
N TYR A 637 36.00 -18.00 -15.94
CA TYR A 637 35.48 -17.04 -16.91
C TYR A 637 35.38 -17.69 -18.28
N ASP A 638 34.46 -17.20 -19.09
CA ASP A 638 34.40 -17.58 -20.50
C ASP A 638 35.48 -16.80 -21.26
N ILE A 639 36.29 -17.48 -22.06
CA ILE A 639 37.31 -16.83 -22.90
C ILE A 639 36.66 -15.96 -23.98
N ASP A 640 35.40 -16.24 -24.36
CA ASP A 640 34.59 -15.35 -25.19
C ASP A 640 34.48 -13.97 -24.55
N ASP A 641 34.55 -13.83 -23.22
CA ASP A 641 34.49 -12.57 -22.47
C ASP A 641 35.85 -11.85 -22.31
N TYR A 642 36.91 -12.24 -23.04
CA TYR A 642 38.22 -11.57 -23.05
C TYR A 642 38.15 -10.05 -23.34
N TYR A 643 37.12 -9.63 -24.07
CA TYR A 643 36.84 -8.23 -24.40
C TYR A 643 36.19 -7.44 -23.25
N ARG A 644 35.89 -8.07 -22.11
CA ARG A 644 35.26 -7.49 -20.93
C ARG A 644 36.08 -7.77 -19.66
N ASN A 645 35.91 -6.91 -18.66
CA ASN A 645 36.45 -7.15 -17.33
C ASN A 645 35.69 -8.32 -16.67
N ARG A 646 36.43 -9.22 -16.01
CA ARG A 646 35.90 -10.47 -15.45
C ARG A 646 36.04 -10.47 -13.93
N ASN A 647 34.93 -10.21 -13.25
CA ASN A 647 34.89 -10.14 -11.79
C ASN A 647 34.90 -11.54 -11.18
N LEU A 648 35.98 -11.88 -10.46
CA LEU A 648 36.11 -13.13 -9.73
C LEU A 648 35.57 -13.02 -8.32
N MET A 649 35.83 -11.89 -7.64
CA MET A 649 35.28 -11.59 -6.32
C MET A 649 34.80 -10.14 -6.26
N GLN A 650 33.67 -9.92 -5.59
CA GLN A 650 33.20 -8.58 -5.26
C GLN A 650 32.64 -8.55 -3.84
N PHE A 651 33.02 -7.52 -3.09
CA PHE A 651 32.43 -7.23 -1.79
C PHE A 651 31.98 -5.78 -1.73
N ASN A 652 30.73 -5.57 -1.34
CA ASN A 652 30.14 -4.26 -1.19
C ASN A 652 29.53 -4.15 0.21
N LEU A 653 29.85 -3.09 0.92
CA LEU A 653 29.25 -2.74 2.20
C LEU A 653 28.75 -1.30 2.14
N ASP A 654 27.52 -1.06 2.58
CA ASP A 654 26.93 0.26 2.74
C ASP A 654 26.41 0.40 4.16
N TYR A 655 26.93 1.36 4.91
CA TYR A 655 26.60 1.57 6.31
C TYR A 655 26.28 3.04 6.61
N SER A 656 25.07 3.32 7.07
CA SER A 656 24.63 4.66 7.51
C SER A 656 24.58 4.72 9.04
N PHE A 657 25.70 5.05 9.66
CA PHE A 657 25.84 5.01 11.13
C PHE A 657 25.22 6.19 11.85
N LEU A 658 25.03 7.32 11.15
CA LEU A 658 24.29 8.49 11.61
C LEU A 658 23.41 9.01 10.46
N ARG A 659 22.40 9.84 10.78
CA ARG A 659 21.40 10.33 9.80
C ARG A 659 21.98 10.96 8.54
N ARG A 660 23.08 11.69 8.69
CA ARG A 660 23.76 12.43 7.62
C ARG A 660 25.05 11.77 7.15
N HIS A 661 25.45 10.65 7.74
CA HIS A 661 26.76 10.04 7.51
C HIS A 661 26.60 8.63 6.96
N SER A 662 27.35 8.32 5.91
CA SER A 662 27.41 6.97 5.36
C SER A 662 28.83 6.60 4.96
N ILE A 663 29.19 5.35 5.20
CA ILE A 663 30.41 4.74 4.70
C ILE A 663 30.00 3.69 3.67
N SER A 664 30.67 3.68 2.52
CA SER A 664 30.56 2.61 1.55
C SER A 664 31.94 2.04 1.26
N LEU A 665 32.05 0.73 1.35
CA LEU A 665 33.22 -0.02 0.92
C LEU A 665 32.84 -0.82 -0.33
N ARG A 666 33.71 -0.78 -1.34
CA ARG A 666 33.62 -1.57 -2.56
C ARG A 666 34.98 -2.20 -2.77
N SER A 667 35.03 -3.50 -3.02
CA SER A 667 36.26 -4.18 -3.42
C SER A 667 35.98 -5.19 -4.52
N PHE A 668 36.93 -5.31 -5.42
CA PHE A 668 36.86 -6.14 -6.61
C PHE A 668 38.15 -6.93 -6.74
N TYR A 669 38.05 -8.18 -7.12
CA TYR A 669 39.16 -8.97 -7.64
C TYR A 669 38.77 -9.38 -9.05
N THR A 670 39.43 -8.80 -10.05
CA THR A 670 38.98 -8.85 -11.45
C THR A 670 40.14 -9.06 -12.38
N ILE A 671 39.92 -9.81 -13.46
CA ILE A 671 40.89 -9.87 -14.58
C ILE A 671 40.43 -8.86 -15.61
N PHE A 672 41.28 -7.90 -15.95
CA PHE A 672 40.90 -6.85 -16.90
C PHE A 672 40.74 -7.39 -18.32
N ARG A 673 39.97 -6.66 -19.14
CA ARG A 673 39.92 -6.91 -20.59
C ARG A 673 41.35 -6.91 -21.14
N ASN A 674 41.62 -7.77 -22.11
CA ASN A 674 42.94 -7.94 -22.73
C ASN A 674 44.03 -8.65 -21.89
N GLN A 675 43.70 -9.15 -20.68
CA GLN A 675 44.57 -10.03 -19.89
C GLN A 675 43.98 -11.45 -19.88
N VAL A 676 44.75 -12.47 -19.48
CA VAL A 676 44.21 -13.83 -19.36
C VAL A 676 44.33 -14.32 -17.93
N ASN A 677 45.51 -14.20 -17.32
CA ASN A 677 45.81 -14.80 -16.01
C ASN A 677 46.38 -13.78 -15.00
N ASP A 678 46.09 -12.49 -15.17
CA ASP A 678 46.63 -11.42 -14.32
C ASP A 678 45.49 -10.71 -13.56
N PRO A 679 45.03 -11.26 -12.43
CA PRO A 679 43.93 -10.67 -11.66
C PRO A 679 44.41 -9.54 -10.75
N GLU A 680 43.70 -8.44 -10.78
CA GLU A 680 43.97 -7.26 -9.95
C GLU A 680 42.92 -7.15 -8.83
N PHE A 681 43.38 -6.82 -7.64
CA PHE A 681 42.56 -6.46 -6.49
C PHE A 681 42.47 -4.95 -6.36
N THR A 682 41.25 -4.47 -6.19
CA THR A 682 41.04 -3.06 -6.02
C THR A 682 39.95 -2.72 -5.04
N MET A 683 40.14 -1.62 -4.32
CA MET A 683 39.29 -1.23 -3.20
C MET A 683 38.99 0.27 -3.24
N ALA A 684 37.76 0.62 -2.86
CA ALA A 684 37.28 1.97 -2.66
C ALA A 684 36.53 2.09 -1.34
N ALA A 685 37.04 2.91 -0.44
CA ALA A 685 36.40 3.26 0.82
C ALA A 685 35.94 4.72 0.76
N THR A 686 34.63 4.94 0.68
CA THR A 686 34.02 6.27 0.62
C THR A 686 33.33 6.60 1.93
N TYR A 687 33.68 7.74 2.51
CA TYR A 687 32.90 8.40 3.54
C TYR A 687 32.10 9.55 2.90
N ALA A 688 30.80 9.63 3.18
CA ALA A 688 29.93 10.68 2.67
C ALA A 688 29.10 11.34 3.77
N TYR A 689 29.02 12.67 3.69
CA TYR A 689 28.19 13.53 4.53
C TYR A 689 27.13 14.23 3.70
N ARG A 690 25.86 14.10 4.08
CA ARG A 690 24.71 14.75 3.42
C ARG A 690 24.26 15.96 4.23
N LEU A 691 24.34 17.14 3.64
CA LEU A 691 23.88 18.40 4.21
C LEU A 691 22.71 18.96 3.38
N GLY A 692 21.82 19.70 4.05
CA GLY A 692 20.79 20.48 3.37
C GLY A 692 21.14 21.97 3.46
N VAL A 693 21.43 22.61 2.33
CA VAL A 693 21.72 24.04 2.27
C VAL A 693 20.38 24.80 2.31
N PRO A 694 20.12 25.65 3.30
CA PRO A 694 18.84 26.36 3.41
C PRO A 694 18.71 27.39 2.27
N LEU A 695 17.65 27.29 1.48
CA LEU A 695 17.35 28.24 0.40
C LEU A 695 16.31 29.28 0.83
N LYS A 696 15.21 28.83 1.45
CA LYS A 696 14.08 29.68 1.81
C LYS A 696 13.35 29.11 3.03
N GLN A 697 12.84 29.96 3.92
CA GLN A 697 11.92 29.50 4.96
C GLN A 697 10.53 29.24 4.34
N VAL A 698 10.01 28.03 4.50
CA VAL A 698 8.71 27.60 3.92
C VAL A 698 7.63 27.37 4.97
N ILE A 699 8.01 27.19 6.24
CA ILE A 699 7.06 27.04 7.33
C ILE A 699 7.11 28.32 8.18
N SER A 700 5.98 29.01 8.19
CA SER A 700 5.62 30.07 9.14
C SER A 700 4.86 29.40 10.28
N ALA A 701 5.35 29.56 11.51
CA ALA A 701 4.86 28.81 12.67
C ALA A 701 5.03 29.62 13.95
N GLY A 702 3.97 29.70 14.75
CA GLY A 702 4.01 30.20 16.11
C GLY A 702 4.15 29.08 17.13
N LYS A 703 4.49 29.46 18.36
CA LYS A 703 4.63 28.56 19.49
C LYS A 703 3.54 28.86 20.52
N VAL A 704 2.83 27.83 20.98
CA VAL A 704 1.87 27.95 22.08
C VAL A 704 2.44 27.24 23.30
N VAL A 705 2.61 27.97 24.39
CA VAL A 705 3.07 27.44 25.67
C VAL A 705 2.04 27.70 26.75
N GLY A 706 2.01 26.86 27.77
CA GLY A 706 1.08 27.07 28.85
C GLY A 706 1.29 26.16 30.05
N ARG A 707 0.56 26.44 31.12
CA ARG A 707 0.57 25.66 32.34
C ARG A 707 -0.84 25.31 32.79
N ILE A 708 -1.01 24.05 33.18
CA ILE A 708 -2.20 23.54 33.86
C ILE A 708 -1.90 23.40 35.34
N SER A 709 -2.71 24.04 36.17
CA SER A 709 -2.64 23.93 37.63
C SER A 709 -4.01 23.59 38.22
N ASP A 710 -4.02 23.13 39.46
CA ASP A 710 -5.23 23.13 40.29
C ASP A 710 -5.55 24.57 40.78
N ARG A 711 -6.47 24.69 41.74
CA ARG A 711 -6.85 25.97 42.35
C ARG A 711 -5.75 26.49 43.30
N GLU A 712 -5.07 25.59 44.01
CA GLU A 712 -3.97 25.93 44.91
C GLU A 712 -2.68 26.32 44.16
N GLY A 713 -2.65 26.14 42.84
CA GLY A 713 -1.51 26.46 41.97
C GLY A 713 -0.52 25.31 41.81
N ASN A 714 -0.85 24.12 42.33
CA ASN A 714 -0.04 22.92 42.12
C ASN A 714 -0.17 22.45 40.67
N PRO A 715 0.91 21.91 40.08
CA PRO A 715 0.91 21.44 38.71
C PRO A 715 0.05 20.17 38.52
N VAL A 716 -0.72 20.12 37.42
CA VAL A 716 -1.49 18.92 37.05
C VAL A 716 -0.87 18.23 35.85
N GLU A 717 -0.34 17.02 36.04
CA GLU A 717 0.31 16.20 35.00
C GLU A 717 -0.71 15.36 34.20
N GLY A 718 -0.42 15.12 32.93
CA GLY A 718 -1.09 14.09 32.14
C GLY A 718 -2.42 14.51 31.51
N ILE A 719 -2.74 15.81 31.51
CA ILE A 719 -3.92 16.35 30.82
C ILE A 719 -3.58 16.55 29.35
N TYR A 720 -4.38 15.97 28.46
CA TYR A 720 -4.17 16.12 27.02
C TYR A 720 -4.81 17.41 26.50
N LEU A 721 -4.06 18.16 25.70
CA LEU A 721 -4.53 19.35 25.00
C LEU A 721 -4.42 19.14 23.51
N ARG A 722 -5.34 19.74 22.75
CA ARG A 722 -5.39 19.66 21.29
C ARG A 722 -5.54 21.03 20.64
N ILE A 723 -4.75 21.28 19.61
CA ILE A 723 -4.91 22.39 18.65
C ILE A 723 -4.90 21.77 17.26
N LEU A 724 -5.96 21.99 16.46
CA LEU A 724 -6.14 21.34 15.16
C LEU A 724 -5.98 19.80 15.25
N ASN A 725 -4.97 19.24 14.59
CA ASN A 725 -4.62 17.83 14.59
C ASN A 725 -3.45 17.49 15.53
N GLU A 726 -2.93 18.47 16.27
CA GLU A 726 -1.83 18.30 17.20
C GLU A 726 -2.35 18.01 18.60
N THR A 727 -1.81 16.97 19.25
CA THR A 727 -2.08 16.65 20.65
C THR A 727 -0.79 16.68 21.46
N THR A 728 -0.82 17.29 22.65
CA THR A 728 0.27 17.32 23.63
C THR A 728 -0.28 16.98 25.02
N ALA A 729 0.59 16.74 25.99
CA ALA A 729 0.21 16.47 27.37
C ALA A 729 0.95 17.41 28.35
N SER A 730 0.28 17.80 29.43
CA SER A 730 0.96 18.49 30.53
C SER A 730 1.97 17.57 31.21
N ASN A 731 3.15 18.11 31.51
CA ASN A 731 4.23 17.37 32.17
C ASN A 731 4.08 17.40 33.70
N LYS A 732 5.06 16.83 34.43
CA LYS A 732 5.12 16.85 35.92
C LYS A 732 5.02 18.24 36.56
N ASN A 733 5.42 19.29 35.85
CA ASN A 733 5.33 20.69 36.26
C ASN A 733 4.03 21.37 35.77
N GLY A 734 3.12 20.61 35.18
CA GLY A 734 1.86 21.10 34.61
C GLY A 734 2.03 21.81 33.28
N GLU A 735 3.25 21.90 32.73
CA GLU A 735 3.49 22.70 31.52
C GLU A 735 3.23 21.88 30.25
N PHE A 736 2.67 22.53 29.24
CA PHE A 736 2.45 22.00 27.90
C PHE A 736 3.02 22.94 26.83
N GLU A 737 3.32 22.39 25.65
CA GLU A 737 3.92 23.12 24.54
C GLU A 737 3.43 22.56 23.19
N PHE A 738 3.08 23.46 22.27
CA PHE A 738 2.92 23.23 20.85
C PHE A 738 3.93 24.09 20.08
N ARG A 739 4.80 23.47 19.28
CA ARG A 739 5.95 24.16 18.64
C ARG A 739 5.70 24.68 17.23
N LEU A 740 4.73 24.09 16.53
CA LEU A 740 4.53 24.25 15.10
C LEU A 740 3.06 24.50 14.81
N VAL A 741 2.53 25.56 15.40
CA VAL A 741 1.14 25.95 15.23
C VAL A 741 1.07 26.94 14.08
N THR A 742 0.18 26.68 13.11
CA THR A 742 -0.05 27.58 11.99
C THR A 742 -0.52 28.94 12.52
N PRO A 743 0.08 30.07 12.08
CA PRO A 743 -0.36 31.38 12.50
C PRO A 743 -1.82 31.66 12.13
N GLY A 744 -2.48 32.51 12.91
CA GLY A 744 -3.90 32.84 12.81
C GLY A 744 -4.70 32.41 14.03
N LYS A 745 -6.03 32.47 13.91
CA LYS A 745 -6.96 32.08 14.97
C LYS A 745 -7.02 30.56 15.11
N GLN A 746 -6.73 30.07 16.31
CA GLN A 746 -6.68 28.66 16.66
C GLN A 746 -7.59 28.34 17.83
N LEU A 747 -8.08 27.10 17.87
CA LEU A 747 -8.93 26.59 18.96
C LEU A 747 -8.15 25.58 19.80
N LEU A 748 -7.92 25.92 21.07
CA LEU A 748 -7.34 25.04 22.07
C LEU A 748 -8.46 24.29 22.81
N VAL A 749 -8.32 22.97 22.90
CA VAL A 749 -9.29 22.10 23.58
C VAL A 749 -8.56 21.21 24.58
N ILE A 750 -9.17 20.96 25.73
CA ILE A 750 -8.70 19.98 26.72
C ILE A 750 -9.51 18.70 26.60
N ASP A 751 -8.84 17.56 26.62
CA ASP A 751 -9.47 16.26 26.78
C ASP A 751 -9.91 16.06 28.24
N LYS A 752 -11.22 15.95 28.44
CA LYS A 752 -11.84 15.82 29.76
C LYS A 752 -11.76 14.40 30.34
N SER A 753 -11.27 13.40 29.59
CA SER A 753 -11.22 12.00 30.04
C SER A 753 -10.31 11.75 31.25
N LYS A 754 -9.41 12.70 31.54
CA LYS A 754 -8.48 12.67 32.67
C LYS A 754 -8.90 13.56 33.85
N LEU A 755 -10.00 14.31 33.71
CA LEU A 755 -10.56 15.13 34.77
C LEU A 755 -11.49 14.29 35.64
N ASP A 756 -11.57 14.60 36.93
CA ASP A 756 -12.57 13.99 37.80
C ASP A 756 -13.99 14.42 37.40
N VAL A 757 -14.99 13.65 37.82
CA VAL A 757 -16.40 13.81 37.40
C VAL A 757 -16.97 15.19 37.76
N ASP A 758 -16.44 15.83 38.81
CA ASP A 758 -16.81 17.16 39.28
C ASP A 758 -15.83 18.27 38.86
N GLU A 759 -14.81 17.98 38.05
CA GLU A 759 -13.80 18.96 37.63
C GLU A 759 -14.07 19.56 36.25
N ILE A 760 -13.80 20.86 36.13
CA ILE A 760 -13.91 21.62 34.89
C ILE A 760 -12.77 22.66 34.76
N PRO A 761 -12.37 23.04 33.53
CA PRO A 761 -11.45 24.15 33.32
C PRO A 761 -12.05 25.50 33.77
N SER A 762 -11.22 26.36 34.34
CA SER A 762 -11.58 27.71 34.80
C SER A 762 -11.98 28.65 33.66
N ILE A 763 -11.53 28.37 32.44
CA ILE A 763 -11.81 29.13 31.23
C ILE A 763 -12.76 28.32 30.33
N PRO A 764 -13.72 28.94 29.63
CA PRO A 764 -14.54 28.25 28.64
C PRO A 764 -13.69 27.58 27.55
N MET A 765 -14.12 26.38 27.15
CA MET A 765 -13.48 25.57 26.12
C MET A 765 -14.49 25.26 25.00
N PRO A 766 -14.10 25.28 23.71
CA PRO A 766 -12.76 25.58 23.18
C PRO A 766 -12.32 27.04 23.43
N LEU A 767 -11.04 27.24 23.74
CA LEU A 767 -10.44 28.57 23.84
C LEU A 767 -9.97 29.03 22.46
N GLU A 768 -10.54 30.12 21.94
CA GLU A 768 -10.03 30.80 20.74
C GLU A 768 -8.82 31.66 21.10
N MET A 769 -7.71 31.47 20.40
CA MET A 769 -6.48 32.23 20.60
C MET A 769 -5.85 32.61 19.27
N GLU A 770 -5.22 33.78 19.22
CA GLU A 770 -4.45 34.22 18.06
C GLU A 770 -2.98 33.78 18.21
N VAL A 771 -2.50 33.05 17.22
CA VAL A 771 -1.11 32.59 17.15
C VAL A 771 -0.40 33.43 16.09
N LEU A 772 0.63 34.17 16.52
CA LEU A 772 1.43 35.01 15.64
C LEU A 772 2.68 34.26 15.15
N ASP A 773 3.21 34.65 13.99
CA ASP A 773 4.38 33.99 13.39
C ASP A 773 5.65 34.30 14.19
N ASN A 774 6.46 33.28 14.49
CA ASN A 774 7.68 33.35 15.30
C ASN A 774 7.49 33.96 16.71
N GLU A 775 6.27 34.03 17.24
CA GLU A 775 5.98 34.51 18.58
C GLU A 775 5.46 33.39 19.50
N GLU A 776 5.57 33.62 20.82
CA GLU A 776 5.07 32.71 21.84
C GLU A 776 3.73 33.20 22.40
N SER A 777 2.66 32.44 22.15
CA SER A 777 1.35 32.65 22.78
C SER A 777 1.28 31.86 24.08
N VAL A 778 1.13 32.55 25.22
CA VAL A 778 1.09 31.94 26.55
C VAL A 778 -0.36 31.75 27.01
N VAL A 779 -0.72 30.55 27.48
CA VAL A 779 -2.05 30.22 28.01
C VAL A 779 -1.95 29.49 29.34
N ASN A 780 -2.52 30.04 30.40
CA ASN A 780 -2.60 29.36 31.69
C ASN A 780 -4.04 28.92 31.97
N ILE A 781 -4.21 27.64 32.32
CA ILE A 781 -5.53 27.06 32.59
C ILE A 781 -5.50 26.48 34.00
N SER A 782 -6.48 26.81 34.83
CA SER A 782 -6.67 26.17 36.13
C SER A 782 -7.82 25.16 36.04
N ILE A 783 -7.68 24.01 36.70
CA ILE A 783 -8.75 23.03 36.87
C ILE A 783 -9.39 23.28 38.24
N GLN A 784 -10.72 23.34 38.28
CA GLN A 784 -11.48 23.62 39.48
C GLN A 784 -12.74 22.74 39.56
N LYS A 785 -13.30 22.58 40.76
CA LYS A 785 -14.58 21.89 40.93
C LYS A 785 -15.73 22.72 40.38
N GLY A 786 -16.51 22.15 39.48
CA GLY A 786 -17.74 22.74 38.98
C GLY A 786 -18.82 22.76 40.05
N ALA A 787 -19.68 23.76 40.00
CA ALA A 787 -20.87 23.83 40.83
C ALA A 787 -22.06 23.21 40.09
N ARG A 788 -23.07 22.75 40.83
CA ARG A 788 -24.32 22.24 40.25
C ARG A 788 -25.50 22.92 40.90
N LEU A 789 -26.32 23.58 40.09
CA LEU A 789 -27.63 24.07 40.51
C LEU A 789 -28.70 23.08 40.10
N SER A 790 -29.52 22.70 41.06
CA SER A 790 -30.71 21.88 40.90
C SER A 790 -31.86 22.55 41.61
N GLY A 791 -33.09 22.17 41.31
CA GLY A 791 -34.23 22.75 41.99
C GLY A 791 -35.53 22.04 41.69
N LYS A 792 -36.57 22.50 42.39
CA LYS A 792 -37.92 22.00 42.25
C LYS A 792 -38.92 23.14 42.23
N LEU A 793 -39.81 23.08 41.26
CA LEU A 793 -40.95 23.97 41.12
C LEU A 793 -42.14 23.37 41.87
N ILE A 794 -42.69 24.11 42.84
CA ILE A 794 -43.83 23.67 43.66
C ILE A 794 -45.02 24.58 43.36
N LEU A 795 -46.20 24.01 43.11
CA LEU A 795 -47.43 24.78 42.98
C LEU A 795 -47.94 25.15 44.38
N GLY A 796 -48.11 26.44 44.65
CA GLY A 796 -48.66 26.93 45.93
C GLY A 796 -50.15 26.61 46.07
N GLN A 797 -50.62 26.37 47.30
CA GLN A 797 -52.04 26.10 47.56
C GLN A 797 -52.89 27.35 47.30
N SER A 798 -53.96 27.21 46.50
CA SER A 798 -54.90 28.31 46.25
C SER A 798 -55.88 28.44 47.42
N GLN A 799 -56.11 29.66 47.92
CA GLN A 799 -57.05 29.93 49.04
C GLN A 799 -58.54 29.81 48.64
N LEU A 800 -58.85 29.47 47.38
CA LEU A 800 -60.21 29.33 46.86
C LEU A 800 -60.38 27.95 46.19
N ALA A 801 -61.20 27.08 46.78
CA ALA A 801 -61.44 25.71 46.29
C ALA A 801 -61.99 25.62 44.85
N ALA A 802 -62.51 26.72 44.29
CA ALA A 802 -63.01 26.81 42.91
C ALA A 802 -61.92 27.01 41.84
N LEU A 803 -60.66 27.27 42.24
CA LEU A 803 -59.50 27.47 41.35
C LEU A 803 -58.46 26.34 41.46
N ASP A 804 -58.72 25.33 42.28
CA ASP A 804 -57.81 24.22 42.52
C ASP A 804 -57.90 23.21 41.37
N ASN A 805 -57.19 23.50 40.29
CA ASN A 805 -57.12 22.62 39.13
C ASN A 805 -56.23 21.42 39.49
N LYS A 806 -56.81 20.37 40.10
CA LYS A 806 -56.09 19.15 40.56
C LYS A 806 -55.26 18.43 39.47
N ALA A 807 -55.39 18.82 38.20
CA ALA A 807 -54.61 18.33 37.07
C ALA A 807 -53.38 19.20 36.73
N ALA A 808 -53.20 20.37 37.33
CA ALA A 808 -52.04 21.23 37.09
C ALA A 808 -50.78 20.61 37.70
N LYS A 809 -49.77 20.36 36.86
CA LYS A 809 -48.44 19.90 37.27
C LYS A 809 -47.40 20.95 36.88
N PRO A 810 -46.35 21.18 37.68
CA PRO A 810 -45.26 22.10 37.35
C PRO A 810 -44.32 21.53 36.28
N ALA A 811 -44.87 20.90 35.24
CA ALA A 811 -44.15 20.20 34.19
C ALA A 811 -43.97 21.08 32.95
N ASN A 812 -42.87 20.85 32.21
CA ASN A 812 -42.51 21.60 31.00
C ASN A 812 -42.29 23.11 31.21
N VAL A 813 -42.00 23.54 32.45
CA VAL A 813 -41.64 24.93 32.72
C VAL A 813 -40.21 25.15 32.28
N VAL A 814 -39.98 26.14 31.43
CA VAL A 814 -38.65 26.45 30.91
C VAL A 814 -37.88 27.24 31.98
N VAL A 815 -36.76 26.66 32.40
CA VAL A 815 -35.79 27.26 33.31
C VAL A 815 -34.47 27.47 32.58
N GLU A 816 -33.90 28.65 32.71
CA GLU A 816 -32.63 29.04 32.11
C GLU A 816 -31.65 29.42 33.20
N LEU A 817 -30.49 28.79 33.22
CA LEU A 817 -29.37 29.19 34.05
C LEU A 817 -28.35 29.91 33.17
N LYS A 818 -28.12 31.17 33.47
CA LYS A 818 -27.14 32.01 32.79
C LYS A 818 -25.99 32.33 33.74
N THR A 819 -24.78 32.10 33.29
CA THR A 819 -23.54 32.53 33.95
C THR A 819 -22.82 33.53 33.06
N ASP A 820 -21.68 34.05 33.50
CA ASP A 820 -20.83 34.92 32.69
C ASP A 820 -20.27 34.23 31.45
N PHE A 821 -20.21 32.89 31.45
CA PHE A 821 -19.55 32.10 30.41
C PHE A 821 -20.51 31.17 29.66
N GLU A 822 -21.61 30.75 30.27
CA GLU A 822 -22.45 29.66 29.80
C GLU A 822 -23.94 30.01 29.94
N THR A 823 -24.77 29.44 29.08
CA THR A 823 -26.22 29.52 29.20
C THR A 823 -26.82 28.15 28.94
N PHE A 824 -27.54 27.63 29.93
CA PHE A 824 -28.23 26.35 29.85
C PHE A 824 -29.73 26.59 29.94
N ARG A 825 -30.50 25.99 29.04
CA ARG A 825 -31.97 26.05 29.05
C ARG A 825 -32.54 24.65 29.10
N LEU A 826 -33.37 24.38 30.08
CA LEU A 826 -33.97 23.08 30.36
C LEU A 826 -35.47 23.25 30.63
N THR A 827 -36.20 22.14 30.62
CA THR A 827 -37.60 22.08 31.05
C THR A 827 -37.72 21.23 32.31
N SER A 828 -38.58 21.65 33.24
CA SER A 828 -38.90 20.85 34.43
C SER A 828 -39.61 19.53 34.08
N ASP A 829 -39.35 18.49 34.88
CA ASP A 829 -40.03 17.20 34.75
C ASP A 829 -41.49 17.22 35.25
N GLY A 830 -42.17 16.07 35.19
CA GLY A 830 -43.56 15.90 35.63
C GLY A 830 -43.86 16.28 37.09
N GLU A 831 -42.83 16.35 37.94
CA GLU A 831 -42.88 16.69 39.37
C GLU A 831 -42.28 18.07 39.66
N GLY A 832 -41.82 18.79 38.64
CA GLY A 832 -41.23 20.12 38.74
C GLY A 832 -39.73 20.13 39.00
N ASN A 833 -39.04 18.99 38.97
CA ASN A 833 -37.59 18.96 39.20
C ASN A 833 -36.83 19.40 37.95
N PHE A 834 -35.68 20.05 38.17
CA PHE A 834 -34.70 20.39 37.15
C PHE A 834 -33.28 20.30 37.71
N SER A 835 -32.31 19.92 36.88
CA SER A 835 -30.90 19.87 37.26
C SER A 835 -30.02 20.29 36.10
N PHE A 836 -29.20 21.32 36.32
CA PHE A 836 -28.25 21.79 35.33
C PHE A 836 -26.98 20.91 35.31
N PRO A 837 -26.27 20.84 34.16
CA PRO A 837 -24.91 20.32 34.10
C PRO A 837 -23.97 21.04 35.08
N LEU A 838 -22.75 20.53 35.24
CA LEU A 838 -21.72 21.25 35.98
C LEU A 838 -21.45 22.59 35.31
N VAL A 839 -21.51 23.67 36.09
CA VAL A 839 -21.24 25.05 35.65
C VAL A 839 -20.04 25.62 36.39
N ARG A 840 -19.41 26.63 35.80
CA ARG A 840 -18.32 27.37 36.48
C ARG A 840 -18.87 28.09 37.73
N PRO A 841 -18.20 27.99 38.90
CA PRO A 841 -18.53 28.75 40.10
C PRO A 841 -18.56 30.27 39.84
N GLY A 842 -19.36 30.99 40.60
CA GLY A 842 -19.59 32.43 40.44
C GLY A 842 -21.07 32.82 40.55
N ASP A 843 -21.38 34.05 40.15
CA ASP A 843 -22.75 34.55 40.13
C ASP A 843 -23.52 33.96 38.95
N VAL A 844 -24.72 33.46 39.24
CA VAL A 844 -25.61 32.84 38.25
C VAL A 844 -27.02 33.41 38.34
N GLU A 845 -27.61 33.64 37.17
CA GLU A 845 -29.00 34.09 37.00
C GLU A 845 -29.86 32.88 36.59
N LEU A 846 -30.75 32.45 37.49
CA LEU A 846 -31.78 31.46 37.20
C LEU A 846 -33.07 32.18 36.78
N ARG A 847 -33.46 32.04 35.51
CA ARG A 847 -34.66 32.64 34.94
C ARG A 847 -35.74 31.60 34.71
N ILE A 848 -36.96 31.94 35.11
CA ILE A 848 -38.18 31.18 34.84
C ILE A 848 -39.02 31.92 33.81
N TYR A 849 -39.33 31.25 32.71
CA TYR A 849 -40.16 31.82 31.65
C TYR A 849 -41.64 31.75 32.05
N ALA A 850 -42.20 32.89 32.45
CA ALA A 850 -43.57 32.99 32.97
C ALA A 850 -44.66 32.49 31.98
N ASN A 851 -44.41 32.57 30.67
CA ASN A 851 -45.31 32.05 29.63
C ASN A 851 -45.32 30.51 29.51
N THR A 852 -44.41 29.83 30.21
CA THR A 852 -44.31 28.36 30.25
C THR A 852 -44.81 27.78 31.57
N VAL A 853 -45.25 28.64 32.50
CA VAL A 853 -45.84 28.26 33.78
C VAL A 853 -47.32 27.86 33.59
N PRO A 854 -47.82 26.81 34.26
CA PRO A 854 -49.22 26.38 34.13
C PRO A 854 -50.23 27.49 34.43
N ALA A 855 -51.34 27.51 33.67
CA ALA A 855 -52.38 28.52 33.81
C ALA A 855 -52.97 28.55 35.24
N GLY A 856 -53.08 29.76 35.81
CA GLY A 856 -53.55 29.97 37.19
C GLY A 856 -52.42 30.18 38.20
N TYR A 857 -51.16 30.01 37.79
CA TYR A 857 -49.98 30.20 38.63
C TYR A 857 -49.02 31.24 38.04
N ARG A 858 -48.26 31.90 38.90
CA ARG A 858 -47.16 32.80 38.53
C ARG A 858 -45.99 32.62 39.49
N PRO A 859 -44.74 32.66 39.03
CA PRO A 859 -43.61 32.67 39.93
C PRO A 859 -43.57 34.00 40.69
N LYS A 860 -43.19 33.97 41.97
CA LYS A 860 -43.02 35.18 42.79
C LYS A 860 -42.02 36.16 42.17
N GLN A 861 -40.98 35.62 41.55
CA GLN A 861 -39.98 36.34 40.78
C GLN A 861 -39.64 35.52 39.54
N THR A 862 -39.41 36.15 38.40
CA THR A 862 -39.02 35.47 37.16
C THR A 862 -37.51 35.27 37.04
N VAL A 863 -36.73 35.91 37.90
CA VAL A 863 -35.27 35.90 37.91
C VAL A 863 -34.79 35.77 39.35
N TYR A 864 -33.91 34.81 39.59
CA TYR A 864 -33.26 34.54 40.88
C TYR A 864 -31.75 34.59 40.67
N THR A 865 -31.03 35.30 41.54
CA THR A 865 -29.56 35.34 41.52
C THR A 865 -29.00 34.48 42.65
N TYR A 866 -28.03 33.64 42.32
CA TYR A 866 -27.31 32.81 43.28
C TYR A 866 -25.81 32.99 43.09
N HIS A 867 -25.05 32.95 44.19
CA HIS A 867 -23.61 32.78 44.13
C HIS A 867 -23.30 31.29 44.38
N LEU A 868 -22.57 30.66 43.47
CA LEU A 868 -22.20 29.24 43.57
C LEU A 868 -20.71 29.10 43.90
N GLU A 869 -20.40 28.44 45.01
CA GLU A 869 -19.03 28.11 45.41
C GLU A 869 -18.50 26.86 44.64
N PRO A 870 -17.17 26.69 44.49
CA PRO A 870 -16.58 25.51 43.85
C PRO A 870 -17.02 24.19 44.51
N GLY A 871 -17.59 23.28 43.71
CA GLY A 871 -18.13 22.01 44.19
C GLY A 871 -19.49 22.10 44.90
N GLU A 872 -20.09 23.29 45.03
CA GLU A 872 -21.38 23.47 45.67
C GLU A 872 -22.50 22.81 44.85
N LYS A 873 -23.34 22.02 45.54
CA LYS A 873 -24.59 21.50 45.00
C LYS A 873 -25.74 22.32 45.57
N LYS A 874 -26.14 23.37 44.85
CA LYS A 874 -27.25 24.24 45.27
C LYS A 874 -28.58 23.62 44.89
N PHE A 875 -29.52 23.60 45.83
CA PHE A 875 -30.92 23.24 45.57
C PHE A 875 -31.79 24.49 45.72
N ALA A 876 -32.54 24.84 44.67
CA ALA A 876 -33.45 25.97 44.62
C ALA A 876 -34.90 25.48 44.64
N GLU A 877 -35.62 25.75 45.71
CA GLU A 877 -37.05 25.47 45.81
C GLU A 877 -37.85 26.72 45.48
N ILE A 878 -38.67 26.66 44.42
CA ILE A 878 -39.36 27.83 43.90
C ILE A 878 -40.86 27.55 43.87
N THR A 879 -41.60 28.30 44.69
CA THR A 879 -43.06 28.19 44.75
C THR A 879 -43.71 29.10 43.72
N LEU A 880 -44.61 28.54 42.92
CA LEU A 880 -45.46 29.23 41.95
C LEU A 880 -46.78 29.59 42.66
N GLU A 881 -47.07 30.87 42.82
CA GLU A 881 -48.26 31.36 43.54
C GLU A 881 -49.50 31.39 42.64
N SER A 882 -50.68 31.13 43.22
CA SER A 882 -51.95 31.25 42.52
C SER A 882 -52.27 32.71 42.17
N SER A 883 -52.58 33.00 40.91
CA SER A 883 -52.81 34.34 40.38
C SER A 883 -54.31 34.66 40.27
N LYS A 884 -54.79 35.72 40.96
CA LYS A 884 -56.13 36.31 40.72
C LYS A 884 -56.09 37.22 39.48
N LYS A 885 -57.04 37.04 38.56
CA LYS A 885 -57.28 38.02 37.47
C LYS A 885 -58.05 39.22 38.03
N GLU A 886 -57.50 40.43 37.93
CA GLU A 886 -58.30 41.66 38.03
C GLU A 886 -59.11 41.83 36.75
N ILE A 887 -60.45 41.88 36.89
CA ILE A 887 -61.38 42.18 35.81
C ILE A 887 -61.78 43.65 35.98
N ILE A 888 -61.32 44.52 35.08
CA ILE A 888 -61.72 45.93 35.02
C ILE A 888 -62.97 46.03 34.14
N PHE A 889 -64.10 46.45 34.71
CA PHE A 889 -65.33 46.78 33.97
C PHE A 889 -65.30 48.26 33.52
N LYS A 890 -65.42 48.53 32.21
CA LYS A 890 -65.66 49.88 31.66
C LYS A 890 -67.03 49.96 30.98
N SER A 891 -67.85 50.90 31.47
CA SER A 891 -69.20 51.27 31.00
C SER A 891 -69.16 52.12 29.73
N THR A 892 -70.13 51.89 28.84
CA THR A 892 -70.27 52.46 27.48
C THR A 892 -71.27 53.62 27.40
N GLY A 893 -70.99 54.62 26.53
CA GLY A 893 -71.97 55.62 26.10
C GLY A 893 -71.46 56.68 25.09
N LYS A 894 -71.74 56.44 23.79
CA LYS A 894 -72.02 57.32 22.59
C LYS A 894 -71.28 58.68 22.42
N SER A 895 -70.88 59.18 21.25
CA SER A 895 -70.87 58.81 19.81
C SER A 895 -70.17 59.93 19.01
N ILE A 896 -69.49 59.67 17.88
CA ILE A 896 -69.54 60.38 16.57
C ILE A 896 -68.45 59.87 15.57
N ALA A 897 -68.94 59.50 14.37
CA ALA A 897 -68.43 59.52 12.97
C ALA A 897 -67.03 59.04 12.48
N VAL A 898 -67.09 57.97 11.65
CA VAL A 898 -66.54 57.70 10.29
C VAL A 898 -65.14 58.21 9.84
N LYS A 899 -64.18 57.29 9.61
CA LYS A 899 -63.63 56.92 8.27
C LYS A 899 -62.54 55.81 8.32
N ASN A 900 -62.60 54.95 7.28
CA ASN A 900 -61.58 54.11 6.65
C ASN A 900 -61.08 52.77 7.26
N ASN A 901 -61.33 51.73 6.45
CA ASN A 901 -60.62 50.47 6.20
C ASN A 901 -60.48 49.44 7.33
N LEU A 902 -61.11 48.27 7.14
CA LEU A 902 -60.58 46.93 7.49
C LEU A 902 -61.53 45.80 7.03
N THR A 903 -60.96 44.75 6.44
CA THR A 903 -61.30 43.32 6.58
C THR A 903 -60.20 42.50 5.88
N PRO A 904 -59.88 41.24 6.27
CA PRO A 904 -60.10 40.52 7.54
C PRO A 904 -58.77 40.10 8.22
N VAL A 905 -58.81 39.81 9.53
CA VAL A 905 -57.71 39.11 10.24
C VAL A 905 -57.96 37.61 10.18
N VAL A 906 -57.11 36.92 9.44
CA VAL A 906 -56.98 35.46 9.43
C VAL A 906 -55.78 35.07 10.28
N ILE A 907 -55.97 33.98 11.02
CA ILE A 907 -55.00 33.27 11.86
C ILE A 907 -53.63 33.19 11.17
N ASN A 908 -52.57 33.70 11.81
CA ASN A 908 -51.20 33.48 11.35
C ASN A 908 -50.29 32.95 12.47
N LYS A 909 -49.81 31.73 12.23
CA LYS A 909 -48.63 31.10 12.82
C LYS A 909 -47.45 32.09 12.78
N ARG A 910 -46.67 32.14 13.86
CA ARG A 910 -45.31 32.69 13.79
C ARG A 910 -44.45 31.71 13.01
N THR A 911 -44.38 31.95 11.71
CA THR A 911 -43.39 31.41 10.78
C THR A 911 -42.02 31.92 11.18
N LEU A 912 -41.09 31.00 11.46
CA LEU A 912 -39.66 31.29 11.35
C LEU A 912 -39.41 31.71 9.89
N LYS A 913 -38.71 32.83 9.69
CA LYS A 913 -38.17 33.21 8.39
C LYS A 913 -37.19 32.11 7.94
N GLU A 914 -37.67 31.15 7.16
CA GLU A 914 -36.89 30.61 6.05
C GLU A 914 -37.03 31.65 4.93
N SER A 915 -35.97 32.42 4.69
CA SER A 915 -35.76 32.95 3.36
C SER A 915 -35.30 31.77 2.50
N SER A 916 -36.22 31.15 1.80
CA SER A 916 -35.89 30.51 0.55
C SER A 916 -36.86 31.07 -0.49
N GLU A 917 -36.45 32.15 -1.15
CA GLU A 917 -36.68 32.19 -2.59
C GLU A 917 -36.31 30.81 -3.16
N PRO A 918 -36.99 30.28 -4.18
CA PRO A 918 -36.56 29.03 -4.80
C PRO A 918 -35.06 29.15 -5.08
N GLU A 919 -34.24 28.37 -4.37
CA GLU A 919 -32.78 28.51 -4.43
C GLU A 919 -32.36 27.88 -5.75
N ILE A 920 -32.49 28.65 -6.83
CA ILE A 920 -31.96 28.29 -8.14
C ILE A 920 -30.48 28.62 -8.09
N PHE A 921 -29.65 27.58 -8.18
CA PHE A 921 -28.22 27.75 -8.31
C PHE A 921 -27.65 26.72 -9.29
N TYR A 922 -26.51 27.08 -9.86
CA TYR A 922 -25.76 26.23 -10.76
C TYR A 922 -24.68 25.49 -9.99
N SER A 923 -24.44 24.24 -10.35
CA SER A 923 -23.36 23.42 -9.80
C SER A 923 -22.78 22.54 -10.90
N ILE A 924 -21.59 21.99 -10.70
CA ILE A 924 -20.89 21.22 -11.73
C ILE A 924 -20.85 19.76 -11.31
N GLN A 925 -21.50 18.89 -12.07
CA GLN A 925 -21.42 17.45 -11.83
C GLN A 925 -20.09 16.92 -12.37
N ILE A 926 -19.27 16.34 -11.49
CA ILE A 926 -17.93 15.86 -11.85
C ILE A 926 -17.85 14.34 -12.05
N GLY A 927 -18.78 13.57 -11.47
CA GLY A 927 -18.77 12.11 -11.62
C GLY A 927 -19.99 11.42 -11.01
N ALA A 928 -20.27 10.18 -11.47
CA ALA A 928 -21.38 9.35 -11.03
C ALA A 928 -20.91 7.89 -10.82
N PHE A 929 -21.15 7.31 -9.64
CA PHE A 929 -20.59 6.01 -9.26
C PHE A 929 -21.64 5.08 -8.64
N LYS A 930 -21.54 3.77 -8.88
CA LYS A 930 -22.45 2.76 -8.31
C LYS A 930 -22.33 2.59 -6.79
N LYS A 931 -21.26 3.13 -6.18
CA LYS A 931 -21.01 3.12 -4.73
C LYS A 931 -20.47 4.49 -4.33
N ALA A 932 -20.80 4.94 -3.12
CA ALA A 932 -20.24 6.17 -2.56
C ALA A 932 -18.71 6.12 -2.55
N LEU A 933 -18.07 7.18 -3.04
CA LEU A 933 -16.64 7.39 -2.96
C LEU A 933 -16.24 7.64 -1.51
N ARG A 934 -15.07 7.10 -1.11
CA ARG A 934 -14.43 7.50 0.15
C ARG A 934 -13.92 8.93 0.00
N LYS A 935 -13.89 9.69 1.10
CA LYS A 935 -13.45 11.10 1.12
C LYS A 935 -12.01 11.30 0.60
N ASP A 936 -11.19 10.26 0.62
CA ASP A 936 -9.80 10.21 0.13
C ASP A 936 -9.66 9.57 -1.27
N SER A 937 -10.76 9.46 -2.02
CA SER A 937 -10.74 8.88 -3.37
C SER A 937 -9.82 9.67 -4.30
N LYS A 938 -8.90 8.96 -4.99
CA LYS A 938 -8.02 9.54 -6.03
C LYS A 938 -8.78 10.27 -7.14
N PHE A 939 -10.05 9.92 -7.35
CA PHE A 939 -10.91 10.62 -8.32
C PHE A 939 -11.15 12.08 -7.94
N LEU A 940 -11.25 12.38 -6.63
CA LEU A 940 -11.55 13.73 -6.13
C LEU A 940 -10.35 14.68 -6.23
N LYS A 941 -9.13 14.19 -6.54
CA LYS A 941 -7.91 15.00 -6.75
C LYS A 941 -7.71 16.12 -5.71
N ASP A 942 -7.97 15.82 -4.44
CA ASP A 942 -7.93 16.77 -3.31
C ASP A 942 -8.91 17.95 -3.37
N GLN A 943 -9.85 17.97 -4.32
CA GLN A 943 -10.95 18.92 -4.40
C GLN A 943 -12.10 18.51 -3.48
N SER A 944 -12.65 19.46 -2.73
CA SER A 944 -13.87 19.26 -1.94
C SER A 944 -15.11 19.39 -2.83
N PHE A 945 -15.95 18.35 -2.87
CA PHE A 945 -17.27 18.46 -3.48
C PHE A 945 -18.22 19.26 -2.57
N TYR A 946 -19.15 20.00 -3.19
CA TYR A 946 -20.15 20.79 -2.50
C TYR A 946 -21.24 19.91 -1.88
N PHE A 947 -21.80 18.96 -2.64
CA PHE A 947 -22.68 17.91 -2.09
C PHE A 947 -22.64 16.62 -2.93
N GLU A 948 -23.13 15.54 -2.31
CA GLU A 948 -23.37 14.24 -2.93
C GLU A 948 -24.88 14.00 -2.98
N LYS A 949 -25.39 13.47 -4.10
CA LYS A 949 -26.79 13.02 -4.19
C LYS A 949 -26.91 11.70 -4.93
N GLN A 950 -27.75 10.81 -4.42
CA GLN A 950 -28.06 9.54 -5.08
C GLN A 950 -29.20 9.73 -6.07
N ILE A 951 -28.94 9.50 -7.37
CA ILE A 951 -29.91 9.63 -8.46
C ILE A 951 -29.70 8.43 -9.40
N ASP A 952 -30.77 7.72 -9.78
CA ASP A 952 -30.74 6.54 -10.66
C ASP A 952 -29.79 5.41 -10.20
N ASN A 953 -29.78 5.11 -8.89
CA ASN A 953 -28.83 4.16 -8.28
C ASN A 953 -27.34 4.51 -8.44
N LEU A 954 -27.02 5.77 -8.74
CA LEU A 954 -25.67 6.29 -8.80
C LEU A 954 -25.48 7.41 -7.77
N HIS A 955 -24.35 7.40 -7.07
CA HIS A 955 -23.86 8.51 -6.25
C HIS A 955 -23.21 9.54 -7.17
N LYS A 956 -23.87 10.70 -7.33
CA LYS A 956 -23.41 11.82 -8.17
C LYS A 956 -22.76 12.90 -7.28
N TYR A 957 -21.62 13.42 -7.72
CA TYR A 957 -20.80 14.38 -6.99
C TYR A 957 -20.79 15.73 -7.69
N PHE A 958 -21.03 16.80 -6.92
CA PHE A 958 -21.20 18.16 -7.44
C PHE A 958 -20.20 19.12 -6.80
N ILE A 959 -19.54 19.96 -7.61
CA ILE A 959 -18.59 20.98 -7.15
C ILE A 959 -19.19 22.37 -7.31
N GLY A 960 -19.00 23.20 -6.28
CA GLY A 960 -19.34 24.61 -6.27
C GLY A 960 -20.84 24.90 -6.17
N ARG A 961 -21.15 26.10 -5.72
CA ARG A 961 -22.49 26.67 -5.69
C ARG A 961 -22.41 28.04 -6.33
N PHE A 962 -23.00 28.19 -7.51
CA PHE A 962 -22.90 29.41 -8.31
C PHE A 962 -24.28 30.02 -8.49
N THR A 963 -24.41 31.32 -8.24
CA THR A 963 -25.67 32.05 -8.40
C THR A 963 -25.96 32.38 -9.86
N THR A 964 -24.94 32.40 -10.74
CA THR A 964 -25.10 32.63 -12.18
C THR A 964 -24.48 31.51 -13.02
N TYR A 965 -25.04 31.27 -14.21
CA TYR A 965 -24.50 30.30 -15.16
C TYR A 965 -23.07 30.66 -15.59
N LYS A 966 -22.77 31.96 -15.73
CA LYS A 966 -21.46 32.46 -16.16
C LYS A 966 -20.35 32.17 -15.15
N ASP A 967 -20.66 32.20 -13.85
CA ASP A 967 -19.70 31.84 -12.80
C ASP A 967 -19.44 30.33 -12.78
N ALA A 968 -20.46 29.51 -13.03
CA ALA A 968 -20.31 28.07 -13.19
C ALA A 968 -19.51 27.70 -14.45
N GLU A 969 -19.67 28.44 -15.55
CA GLU A 969 -18.92 28.25 -16.80
C GLU A 969 -17.42 28.52 -16.60
N LYS A 970 -17.08 29.57 -15.85
CA LYS A 970 -15.69 29.90 -15.51
C LYS A 970 -15.01 28.80 -14.67
N GLU A 971 -15.71 28.23 -13.68
CA GLU A 971 -15.16 27.10 -12.91
C GLU A 971 -15.15 25.80 -13.74
N LEU A 972 -16.10 25.61 -14.66
CA LEU A 972 -16.12 24.46 -15.57
C LEU A 972 -14.89 24.42 -16.47
N GLU A 973 -14.46 25.57 -17.03
CA GLU A 973 -13.24 25.67 -17.84
C GLU A 973 -11.99 25.19 -17.08
N LYS A 974 -11.89 25.56 -15.80
CA LYS A 974 -10.81 25.10 -14.92
C LYS A 974 -10.89 23.59 -14.67
N LEU A 975 -12.09 23.08 -14.36
CA LEU A 975 -12.33 21.66 -14.06
C LEU A 975 -12.21 20.74 -15.27
N ASN A 976 -12.35 21.23 -16.50
CA ASN A 976 -12.16 20.45 -17.74
C ASN A 976 -10.73 19.90 -17.90
N SER A 977 -9.74 20.52 -17.24
CA SER A 977 -8.36 19.99 -17.18
C SER A 977 -8.21 18.84 -16.16
N GLU A 978 -9.14 18.73 -15.22
CA GLU A 978 -9.07 17.81 -14.08
C GLU A 978 -10.04 16.62 -14.20
N TYR A 979 -11.22 16.79 -14.79
CA TYR A 979 -12.27 15.77 -14.85
C TYR A 979 -12.65 15.45 -16.30
N ALA A 980 -13.02 14.20 -16.57
CA ALA A 980 -13.49 13.77 -17.88
C ALA A 980 -14.97 14.16 -18.05
N SER A 981 -15.23 15.19 -18.85
CA SER A 981 -16.57 15.68 -19.20
C SER A 981 -17.44 16.13 -18.00
N PRO A 982 -16.95 17.03 -17.13
CA PRO A 982 -17.82 17.71 -16.18
C PRO A 982 -18.86 18.55 -16.93
N PHE A 983 -20.03 18.76 -16.34
CA PHE A 983 -21.07 19.61 -16.95
C PHE A 983 -21.88 20.33 -15.88
N ILE A 984 -22.45 21.47 -16.28
CA ILE A 984 -23.27 22.31 -15.40
C ILE A 984 -24.66 21.72 -15.28
N VAL A 985 -25.17 21.69 -14.05
CA VAL A 985 -26.55 21.36 -13.70
C VAL A 985 -27.19 22.54 -13.00
N VAL A 986 -28.51 22.63 -13.10
CA VAL A 986 -29.33 23.57 -12.34
C VAL A 986 -29.97 22.82 -11.19
N VAL A 987 -29.84 23.37 -9.98
CA VAL A 987 -30.53 22.89 -8.80
C VAL A 987 -31.63 23.89 -8.49
N LYS A 988 -32.90 23.48 -8.62
CA LYS A 988 -34.09 24.27 -8.26
C LYS A 988 -34.88 23.47 -7.22
N ASP A 989 -35.06 24.03 -6.03
CA ASP A 989 -35.81 23.41 -4.92
C ASP A 989 -35.34 21.98 -4.58
N GLY A 990 -34.03 21.76 -4.69
CA GLY A 990 -33.38 20.47 -4.46
C GLY A 990 -33.47 19.47 -5.62
N ASN A 991 -34.21 19.76 -6.70
CA ASN A 991 -34.22 18.95 -7.92
C ASN A 991 -33.06 19.33 -8.85
N ILE A 992 -32.36 18.31 -9.35
CA ILE A 992 -31.20 18.49 -10.24
C ILE A 992 -31.65 18.20 -11.67
N MET A 993 -31.47 19.17 -12.55
CA MET A 993 -31.82 19.08 -13.96
C MET A 993 -30.68 19.62 -14.83
N SER A 994 -30.62 19.15 -16.07
CA SER A 994 -29.70 19.71 -17.05
C SER A 994 -30.10 21.16 -17.38
N VAL A 995 -29.12 21.94 -17.85
CA VAL A 995 -29.37 23.32 -18.29
C VAL A 995 -30.36 23.36 -19.47
N GLY A 996 -30.39 22.31 -20.30
CA GLY A 996 -31.36 22.17 -21.38
C GLY A 996 -32.78 21.94 -20.88
N GLU A 997 -32.97 21.06 -19.89
CA GLU A 997 -34.27 20.80 -19.26
C GLU A 997 -34.78 22.03 -18.50
N PHE A 998 -33.89 22.79 -17.85
CA PHE A 998 -34.26 24.03 -17.16
C PHE A 998 -34.75 25.10 -18.15
N LYS A 999 -34.04 25.31 -19.26
CA LYS A 999 -34.45 26.26 -20.31
C LYS A 999 -35.76 25.85 -21.00
N ALA A 1000 -35.96 24.55 -21.24
CA ALA A 1000 -37.20 24.05 -21.83
C ALA A 1000 -38.42 24.20 -20.89
N GLY A 1001 -38.19 24.26 -19.56
CA GLY A 1001 -39.22 24.51 -18.56
C GLY A 1001 -39.58 25.99 -18.39
N GLU A 1002 -38.61 26.91 -18.56
CA GLU A 1002 -38.88 28.36 -18.55
C GLU A 1002 -39.72 28.82 -19.77
N ASP A 1003 -39.60 28.14 -20.92
CA ASP A 1003 -40.43 28.42 -22.11
C ASP A 1003 -41.89 27.91 -21.99
N GLN A 1004 -42.23 27.19 -20.92
CA GLN A 1004 -43.58 26.64 -20.65
C GLN A 1004 -44.29 27.23 -19.41
N GLU A 1005 -43.68 28.20 -18.72
CA GLU A 1005 -44.27 28.92 -17.57
C GLU A 1005 -44.84 30.30 -17.95
#